data_AF-A0A4P6UFI3-F1
#
_entry.id   AF-A0A4P6UFI3-F1
#
_cell.length_a   1.000
_cell.length_b   1.000
_cell.length_c   1.000
_cell.angle_alpha   90.00
_cell.angle_beta   90.00
_cell.angle_gamma   90.00
#
_symmetry.space_group_name_H-M   'P 1'
#
loop_
_entity.id
_entity.type
_entity.pdbx_description
1 polymer ?
#
loop_
_entity_poly.entity_id
_entity_poly.type
_entity_poly.pdbx_seq_one_letter_code
_entity_poly.pdbx_strand_id
1 'polypeptide(L)'
;MRVNLPVTQNGYTFPADQTLISITDLKGRITYCNTNFISVSGYSHGELLGQPHNLVRHPDMPEEAFRDMWDTIEHGRPWTALVKNRRKNGDYYWVRANATPMRNGEKIVGYLSVRTRAVDEEIVAAESLYAAMRAEAAAGRRVHVLQHGQLRINTPIGRLGRWLRPELRGQYIGCMLTVAMIGPVLSQVGVPLWGRLITAAIASVLLGLYLVRIGIKPLRQVINTANLLASGDLTSFVHANGRGEIGELQLALAQLAVSVRTVVRDVRHEVANLRGSTQEIANGNADMSARTESQASSLEQTAAAMDEINGTVQQTSNLAEEGASVARDTASVAQRSHEAVQSVASTMSEISESSRRINDIIQVIEGIAFQTNILALNAAVEAARAGEQGRGFAVVAAEVRTLAGRTTEASKEIKGLIEESRQRVGLGSQRTNDARERMDEVMASVGRVTTLLEQINTAAKEQATGIAQINAAVSHLDGITQQNAAMVEQLAASSLALNEQVGVVHSTIRVFRLTTKDTTLAEVDAVELRKQSRTELVESEDVIDLPLAISSHQQLRVTLRNAINRKLTLETELGRDDCCPLGMWLHGAGGRQWGGTPAFTNLLKVHREFHDVLGRVVVQINAKRYGEAETAMAVGAALHTTGQELTSQVHVMHAVLHGGRSSLAAT
;
A
#
# COMPACT_ATOMS: atom_id res chain seq x y z
N MET A 1 -39.33 -28.90 22.10
CA MET A 1 -38.22 -27.94 21.89
C MET A 1 -37.34 -28.43 20.73
N ARG A 2 -36.72 -27.56 19.92
CA ARG A 2 -35.90 -28.01 18.77
C ARG A 2 -34.57 -28.56 19.26
N VAL A 3 -34.20 -29.77 18.82
CA VAL A 3 -32.90 -30.38 19.11
C VAL A 3 -31.92 -29.96 18.00
N ASN A 4 -30.84 -29.29 18.37
CA ASN A 4 -29.81 -28.84 17.44
C ASN A 4 -28.66 -29.86 17.40
N LEU A 5 -28.31 -30.37 16.22
CA LEU A 5 -27.22 -31.31 15.96
C LEU A 5 -26.24 -30.70 14.93
N PRO A 6 -24.97 -31.15 14.84
CA PRO A 6 -24.30 -32.14 15.69
C PRO A 6 -23.98 -31.60 17.09
N VAL A 7 -23.73 -32.48 18.07
CA VAL A 7 -23.24 -32.12 19.42
C VAL A 7 -22.05 -33.00 19.76
N THR A 8 -20.95 -32.39 20.19
CA THR A 8 -19.78 -33.07 20.75
C THR A 8 -19.73 -32.82 22.27
N GLN A 9 -18.93 -33.60 22.99
CA GLN A 9 -18.68 -33.37 24.41
C GLN A 9 -17.38 -32.58 24.65
N ASN A 10 -16.88 -31.88 23.63
CA ASN A 10 -15.69 -31.05 23.75
C ASN A 10 -16.09 -29.65 24.23
N GLY A 11 -15.55 -29.24 25.38
CA GLY A 11 -15.71 -27.90 25.90
C GLY A 11 -14.77 -26.90 25.22
N TYR A 12 -15.31 -25.77 24.77
CA TYR A 12 -14.59 -24.62 24.25
C TYR A 12 -14.58 -23.49 25.27
N THR A 13 -13.40 -22.93 25.53
CA THR A 13 -13.20 -21.77 26.39
C THR A 13 -12.74 -20.57 25.57
N PHE A 14 -13.05 -19.38 26.03
CA PHE A 14 -12.67 -18.11 25.39
C PHE A 14 -12.07 -17.15 26.42
N PRO A 15 -11.30 -16.13 26.01
CA PRO A 15 -10.66 -15.19 26.93
C PRO A 15 -11.63 -14.50 27.89
N ALA A 16 -11.21 -14.26 29.14
CA ALA A 16 -12.08 -13.75 30.20
C ALA A 16 -12.52 -12.29 30.01
N ASP A 17 -11.72 -11.52 29.27
CA ASP A 17 -11.95 -10.13 28.88
C ASP A 17 -12.94 -10.00 27.70
N GLN A 18 -13.19 -11.08 26.96
CA GLN A 18 -14.16 -11.07 25.88
C GLN A 18 -15.59 -11.14 26.43
N THR A 19 -16.41 -10.19 25.99
CA THR A 19 -17.86 -10.19 26.22
C THR A 19 -18.58 -10.55 24.93
N LEU A 20 -19.55 -11.47 25.00
CA LEU A 20 -20.39 -11.84 23.86
C LEU A 20 -21.71 -11.07 23.95
N ILE A 21 -22.06 -10.35 22.88
CA ILE A 21 -23.26 -9.51 22.83
C ILE A 21 -24.14 -10.00 21.70
N SER A 22 -25.44 -10.15 21.99
CA SER A 22 -26.46 -10.34 20.97
C SER A 22 -27.71 -9.53 21.31
N ILE A 23 -28.35 -8.94 20.32
CA ILE A 23 -29.66 -8.29 20.45
C ILE A 23 -30.66 -9.07 19.62
N THR A 24 -31.88 -9.17 20.14
CA THR A 24 -32.98 -9.87 19.47
C THR A 24 -34.22 -8.99 19.39
N ASP A 25 -35.06 -9.26 18.39
CA ASP A 25 -36.42 -8.75 18.32
C ASP A 25 -37.33 -9.40 19.39
N LEU A 26 -38.60 -8.98 19.46
CA LEU A 26 -39.59 -9.56 20.39
C LEU A 26 -39.87 -11.06 20.17
N LYS A 27 -39.49 -11.62 19.00
CA LYS A 27 -39.66 -13.05 18.68
C LYS A 27 -38.39 -13.84 18.97
N GLY A 28 -37.35 -13.21 19.54
CA GLY A 28 -36.07 -13.84 19.84
C GLY A 28 -35.20 -14.08 18.61
N ARG A 29 -35.41 -13.36 17.51
CA ARG A 29 -34.55 -13.43 16.31
C ARG A 29 -33.41 -12.44 16.45
N ILE A 30 -32.18 -12.87 16.17
CA ILE A 30 -30.98 -12.06 16.34
C ILE A 30 -30.99 -10.92 15.32
N THR A 31 -30.98 -9.68 15.79
CA THR A 31 -30.88 -8.49 14.95
C THR A 31 -29.47 -7.89 14.95
N TYR A 32 -28.66 -8.23 15.95
CA TYR A 32 -27.26 -7.85 16.05
C TYR A 32 -26.49 -8.84 16.92
N CYS A 33 -25.21 -9.06 16.59
CA CYS A 33 -24.26 -9.71 17.46
C CYS A 33 -22.85 -9.15 17.21
N ASN A 34 -22.01 -9.12 18.25
CA ASN A 34 -20.64 -8.63 18.12
C ASN A 34 -19.68 -9.71 17.59
N THR A 35 -18.50 -9.29 17.13
CA THR A 35 -17.48 -10.18 16.57
C THR A 35 -17.09 -11.33 17.50
N ASN A 36 -17.02 -11.08 18.81
CA ASN A 36 -16.73 -12.13 19.80
C ASN A 36 -17.81 -13.21 19.82
N PHE A 37 -19.10 -12.85 19.75
CA PHE A 37 -20.19 -13.82 19.68
C PHE A 37 -20.10 -14.66 18.40
N ILE A 38 -19.78 -14.04 17.26
CA ILE A 38 -19.59 -14.72 15.96
C ILE A 38 -18.45 -15.75 16.08
N SER A 39 -17.26 -15.31 16.51
CA SER A 39 -16.08 -16.16 16.70
C SER A 39 -16.33 -17.32 17.67
N VAL A 40 -16.89 -17.03 18.86
CA VAL A 40 -17.13 -18.06 19.88
C VAL A 40 -18.24 -19.02 19.47
N SER A 41 -19.27 -18.58 18.74
CA SER A 41 -20.32 -19.49 18.26
C SER A 41 -19.87 -20.33 17.04
N GLY A 42 -18.88 -19.87 16.28
CA GLY A 42 -18.39 -20.52 15.05
C GLY A 42 -19.35 -20.42 13.87
N TYR A 43 -20.43 -19.63 13.98
CA TYR A 43 -21.31 -19.29 12.87
C TYR A 43 -20.81 -18.03 12.18
N SER A 44 -21.05 -17.91 10.87
CA SER A 44 -20.79 -16.66 10.17
C SER A 44 -21.83 -15.59 10.56
N HIS A 45 -21.53 -14.33 10.27
CA HIS A 45 -22.44 -13.22 10.56
C HIS A 45 -23.82 -13.42 9.91
N GLY A 46 -23.85 -13.77 8.62
CA GLY A 46 -25.09 -14.00 7.86
C GLY A 46 -25.87 -15.26 8.30
N GLU A 47 -25.19 -16.24 8.90
CA GLU A 47 -25.86 -17.42 9.50
C GLU A 47 -26.55 -17.11 10.83
N LEU A 48 -26.16 -16.02 11.51
CA LEU A 48 -26.74 -15.62 12.79
C LEU A 48 -27.86 -14.60 12.62
N LEU A 49 -27.67 -13.61 11.75
CA LEU A 49 -28.64 -12.51 11.60
C LEU A 49 -30.00 -13.00 11.09
N GLY A 50 -31.04 -12.50 11.74
CA GLY A 50 -32.43 -12.83 11.51
C GLY A 50 -32.84 -14.25 11.89
N GLN A 51 -31.90 -15.07 12.38
CA GLN A 51 -32.19 -16.41 12.88
C GLN A 51 -32.66 -16.37 14.33
N PRO A 52 -33.52 -17.32 14.74
CA PRO A 52 -33.90 -17.44 16.14
C PRO A 52 -32.65 -17.75 17.00
N HIS A 53 -32.54 -17.08 18.14
CA HIS A 53 -31.41 -17.22 19.06
C HIS A 53 -31.27 -18.67 19.58
N ASN A 54 -32.32 -19.48 19.50
CA ASN A 54 -32.25 -20.90 19.84
C ASN A 54 -31.28 -21.71 18.93
N LEU A 55 -30.74 -21.13 17.86
CA LEU A 55 -29.73 -21.77 17.00
C LEU A 55 -28.48 -22.21 17.76
N VAL A 56 -27.96 -21.36 18.65
CA VAL A 56 -26.74 -21.63 19.45
C VAL A 56 -27.04 -22.44 20.72
N ARG A 57 -28.24 -22.96 20.88
CA ARG A 57 -28.62 -23.67 22.09
C ARG A 57 -28.04 -25.09 22.13
N HIS A 58 -27.53 -25.48 23.29
CA HIS A 58 -27.18 -26.87 23.58
C HIS A 58 -28.39 -27.72 24.03
N PRO A 59 -28.54 -28.98 23.56
CA PRO A 59 -29.65 -29.87 23.97
C PRO A 59 -29.73 -30.17 25.47
N ASP A 60 -28.57 -30.25 26.15
CA ASP A 60 -28.53 -30.45 27.62
C ASP A 60 -29.19 -29.32 28.43
N MET A 61 -29.46 -28.15 27.84
CA MET A 61 -30.14 -27.11 28.60
C MET A 61 -31.60 -27.50 28.87
N PRO A 62 -32.05 -27.52 30.14
CA PRO A 62 -33.41 -27.94 30.49
C PRO A 62 -34.44 -26.93 29.95
N GLU A 63 -35.63 -27.41 29.57
CA GLU A 63 -36.69 -26.53 29.05
C GLU A 63 -37.10 -25.47 30.08
N GLU A 64 -37.03 -25.84 31.36
CA GLU A 64 -37.39 -25.02 32.50
C GLU A 64 -36.56 -23.75 32.65
N ALA A 65 -35.28 -23.78 32.25
CA ALA A 65 -34.39 -22.62 32.28
C ALA A 65 -34.80 -21.57 31.24
N PHE A 66 -35.25 -22.01 30.06
CA PHE A 66 -35.74 -21.09 29.03
C PHE A 66 -37.14 -20.58 29.33
N ARG A 67 -38.02 -21.43 29.88
CA ARG A 67 -39.34 -21.01 30.36
C ARG A 67 -39.22 -19.89 31.38
N ASP A 68 -38.31 -20.04 32.35
CA ASP A 68 -38.01 -18.99 33.33
C ASP A 68 -37.42 -17.73 32.70
N MET A 69 -36.47 -17.89 31.78
CA MET A 69 -35.86 -16.77 31.07
C MET A 69 -36.92 -15.92 30.35
N TRP A 70 -37.74 -16.54 29.49
CA TRP A 70 -38.78 -15.85 28.72
C TRP A 70 -39.83 -15.22 29.62
N ASP A 71 -40.34 -15.96 30.61
CA ASP A 71 -41.28 -15.42 31.61
C ASP A 71 -40.70 -14.19 32.32
N THR A 72 -39.41 -14.21 32.68
CA THR A 72 -38.76 -13.09 33.36
C THR A 72 -38.63 -11.84 32.47
N ILE A 73 -38.10 -12.01 31.25
CA ILE A 73 -37.79 -10.88 30.36
C ILE A 73 -39.03 -10.30 29.68
N GLU A 74 -40.05 -11.12 29.39
CA GLU A 74 -41.34 -10.65 28.85
C GLU A 74 -42.09 -9.78 29.88
N HIS A 75 -41.96 -10.10 31.17
CA HIS A 75 -42.49 -9.26 32.26
C HIS A 75 -41.60 -8.04 32.58
N GLY A 76 -40.61 -7.74 31.74
CA GLY A 76 -39.81 -6.53 31.82
C GLY A 76 -38.76 -6.53 32.92
N ARG A 77 -38.34 -7.71 33.41
CA ARG A 77 -37.29 -7.89 34.41
C ARG A 77 -36.01 -8.45 33.77
N PRO A 78 -34.82 -8.10 34.27
CA PRO A 78 -33.59 -8.74 33.84
C PRO A 78 -33.54 -10.19 34.32
N TRP A 79 -32.89 -11.05 33.55
CA TRP A 79 -32.68 -12.46 33.87
C TRP A 79 -31.19 -12.80 33.80
N THR A 80 -30.71 -13.56 34.78
CA THR A 80 -29.31 -14.03 34.82
C THR A 80 -29.26 -15.50 35.20
N ALA A 81 -28.59 -16.33 34.40
CA ALA A 81 -28.23 -17.70 34.77
C ALA A 81 -27.05 -18.21 33.93
N LEU A 82 -26.51 -19.38 34.29
CA LEU A 82 -25.54 -20.09 33.46
C LEU A 82 -26.23 -20.79 32.29
N VAL A 83 -25.67 -20.64 31.10
CA VAL A 83 -26.22 -21.21 29.86
C VAL A 83 -25.13 -21.98 29.13
N LYS A 84 -25.41 -23.25 28.83
CA LYS A 84 -24.62 -24.08 27.91
C LYS A 84 -25.08 -23.80 26.48
N ASN A 85 -24.18 -23.27 25.68
CA ASN A 85 -24.40 -23.01 24.26
C ASN A 85 -23.62 -24.01 23.42
N ARG A 86 -24.07 -24.19 22.18
CA ARG A 86 -23.52 -25.07 21.16
C ARG A 86 -22.88 -24.21 20.07
N ARG A 87 -21.67 -24.57 19.67
CA ARG A 87 -20.95 -24.02 18.51
C ARG A 87 -21.42 -24.69 17.22
N LYS A 88 -21.16 -24.07 16.07
CA LYS A 88 -21.52 -24.63 14.75
C LYS A 88 -20.99 -26.04 14.53
N ASN A 89 -19.74 -26.32 14.93
CA ASN A 89 -19.09 -27.63 14.80
C ASN A 89 -19.62 -28.71 15.77
N GLY A 90 -20.49 -28.32 16.71
CA GLY A 90 -21.09 -29.21 17.71
C GLY A 90 -20.47 -29.14 19.10
N ASP A 91 -19.30 -28.52 19.27
CA ASP A 91 -18.70 -28.26 20.59
C ASP A 91 -19.59 -27.36 21.44
N TYR A 92 -19.30 -27.25 22.73
CA TYR A 92 -20.08 -26.41 23.63
C TYR A 92 -19.24 -25.40 24.39
N TYR A 93 -19.87 -24.32 24.82
CA TYR A 93 -19.25 -23.32 25.69
C TYR A 93 -20.24 -22.83 26.73
N TRP A 94 -19.73 -22.51 27.91
CA TRP A 94 -20.51 -22.02 29.04
C TRP A 94 -20.38 -20.52 29.18
N VAL A 95 -21.51 -19.86 29.45
CA VAL A 95 -21.56 -18.42 29.69
C VAL A 95 -22.45 -18.12 30.89
N ARG A 96 -22.13 -17.05 31.60
CA ARG A 96 -23.11 -16.34 32.41
C ARG A 96 -23.88 -15.40 31.49
N ALA A 97 -25.13 -15.75 31.20
CA ALA A 97 -25.98 -14.94 30.35
C ALA A 97 -26.77 -13.94 31.19
N ASN A 98 -26.68 -12.66 30.84
CA ASN A 98 -27.52 -11.60 31.39
C ASN A 98 -28.43 -11.11 30.25
N ALA A 99 -29.73 -11.36 30.37
CA ALA A 99 -30.73 -10.94 29.40
C ALA A 99 -31.54 -9.78 29.98
N THR A 100 -31.51 -8.63 29.31
CA THR A 100 -32.20 -7.42 29.73
C THR A 100 -33.22 -6.99 28.67
N PRO A 101 -34.49 -6.76 29.04
CA PRO A 101 -35.48 -6.22 28.12
C PRO A 101 -35.10 -4.80 27.67
N MET A 102 -35.01 -4.60 26.36
CA MET A 102 -34.80 -3.29 25.75
C MET A 102 -36.13 -2.58 25.58
N ARG A 103 -36.16 -1.28 25.87
CA ARG A 103 -37.40 -0.48 25.83
C ARG A 103 -37.27 0.72 24.91
N ASN A 104 -38.41 1.14 24.36
CA ASN A 104 -38.58 2.43 23.72
C ASN A 104 -39.77 3.12 24.40
N GLY A 105 -39.48 4.08 25.29
CA GLY A 105 -40.47 4.56 26.25
C GLY A 105 -40.88 3.45 27.22
N GLU A 106 -42.19 3.19 27.34
CA GLU A 106 -42.73 2.14 28.22
C GLU A 106 -42.79 0.75 27.55
N LYS A 107 -42.65 0.69 26.22
CA LYS A 107 -42.83 -0.54 25.45
C LYS A 107 -41.52 -1.32 25.35
N ILE A 108 -41.57 -2.63 25.60
CA ILE A 108 -40.45 -3.55 25.30
C ILE A 108 -40.39 -3.74 23.79
N VAL A 109 -39.20 -3.60 23.21
CA VAL A 109 -38.96 -3.69 21.76
C VAL A 109 -38.06 -4.86 21.36
N GLY A 110 -37.39 -5.48 22.34
CA GLY A 110 -36.57 -6.66 22.14
C GLY A 110 -35.71 -6.95 23.36
N TYR A 111 -34.66 -7.74 23.19
CA TYR A 111 -33.85 -8.20 24.31
C TYR A 111 -32.36 -8.11 23.99
N LEU A 112 -31.61 -7.50 24.90
CA LEU A 112 -30.16 -7.46 24.90
C LEU A 112 -29.65 -8.62 25.76
N SER A 113 -28.73 -9.43 25.23
CA SER A 113 -28.01 -10.41 26.02
C SER A 113 -26.51 -10.10 26.04
N VAL A 114 -25.98 -9.90 27.24
CA VAL A 114 -24.56 -9.70 27.51
C VAL A 114 -24.04 -10.91 28.27
N ARG A 115 -23.01 -11.54 27.74
CA ARG A 115 -22.46 -12.81 28.24
C ARG A 115 -21.01 -12.67 28.60
N THR A 116 -20.69 -13.14 29.80
CA THR A 116 -19.31 -13.30 30.26
C THR A 116 -18.99 -14.78 30.41
N ARG A 117 -17.69 -15.08 30.45
CA ARG A 117 -17.20 -16.42 30.72
C ARG A 117 -17.69 -16.90 32.10
N ALA A 118 -18.22 -18.13 32.15
CA ALA A 118 -18.56 -18.77 33.42
C ALA A 118 -17.29 -19.29 34.11
N VAL A 119 -17.28 -19.26 35.46
CA VAL A 119 -16.18 -19.84 36.25
C VAL A 119 -16.39 -21.34 36.39
N ASP A 120 -15.31 -22.13 36.40
CA ASP A 120 -15.37 -23.60 36.38
C ASP A 120 -16.22 -24.19 37.52
N GLU A 121 -16.11 -23.63 38.73
CA GLU A 121 -16.93 -24.03 39.89
C GLU A 121 -18.43 -23.88 39.63
N GLU A 122 -18.84 -22.81 38.95
CA GLU A 122 -20.23 -22.54 38.63
C GLU A 122 -20.75 -23.45 37.52
N ILE A 123 -19.87 -23.83 36.58
CA ILE A 123 -20.18 -24.78 35.51
C ILE A 123 -20.53 -26.14 36.12
N VAL A 124 -19.70 -26.64 37.04
CA VAL A 124 -19.92 -27.94 37.72
C VAL A 124 -21.25 -27.94 38.47
N ALA A 125 -21.54 -26.85 39.21
CA ALA A 125 -22.80 -26.70 39.93
C ALA A 125 -24.02 -26.66 38.97
N ALA A 126 -23.92 -25.89 37.88
CA ALA A 126 -24.98 -25.79 36.87
C ALA A 126 -25.20 -27.10 36.12
N GLU A 127 -24.15 -27.84 35.78
CA GLU A 127 -24.23 -29.15 35.13
C GLU A 127 -24.98 -30.16 36.00
N SER A 128 -24.64 -30.21 37.28
CA SER A 128 -25.31 -31.09 38.27
C SER A 128 -26.79 -30.73 38.41
N LEU A 129 -27.09 -29.44 38.55
CA LEU A 129 -28.47 -28.95 38.67
C LEU A 129 -29.30 -29.26 37.41
N TYR A 130 -28.75 -28.98 36.23
CA TYR A 130 -29.46 -29.19 34.97
C TYR A 130 -29.62 -30.67 34.65
N ALA A 131 -28.68 -31.53 35.04
CA ALA A 131 -28.85 -32.98 34.96
C ALA A 131 -30.02 -33.46 35.84
N ALA A 132 -30.12 -32.98 37.08
CA ALA A 132 -31.25 -33.28 37.96
C ALA A 132 -32.59 -32.81 37.38
N MET A 133 -32.65 -31.57 36.87
CA MET A 133 -33.86 -31.03 36.21
C MET A 133 -34.28 -31.85 35.00
N ARG A 134 -33.32 -32.32 34.17
CA ARG A 134 -33.61 -33.18 33.01
C ARG A 134 -34.17 -34.54 33.46
N ALA A 135 -33.57 -35.17 34.47
CA ALA A 135 -34.03 -36.44 35.01
C ALA A 135 -35.44 -36.32 35.63
N GLU A 136 -35.73 -35.22 36.32
CA GLU A 136 -37.06 -34.93 36.85
C GLU A 136 -38.10 -34.74 35.76
N ALA A 137 -37.78 -33.95 34.74
CA ALA A 137 -38.66 -33.73 33.60
C ALA A 137 -38.98 -35.04 32.87
N ALA A 138 -37.97 -35.90 32.66
CA ALA A 138 -38.14 -37.23 32.07
C ALA A 138 -39.05 -38.14 32.94
N ALA A 139 -39.00 -37.98 34.26
CA ALA A 139 -39.87 -38.66 35.21
C ALA A 139 -41.24 -37.98 35.42
N GLY A 140 -41.58 -36.94 34.66
CA GLY A 140 -42.84 -36.19 34.78
C GLY A 140 -42.96 -35.35 36.07
N ARG A 141 -41.85 -35.14 36.80
CA ARG A 141 -41.80 -34.35 38.03
C ARG A 141 -41.18 -32.97 37.76
N ARG A 142 -41.57 -31.97 38.56
CA ARG A 142 -40.94 -30.63 38.56
C ARG A 142 -40.60 -30.25 39.98
N VAL A 143 -39.46 -30.73 40.47
CA VAL A 143 -38.99 -30.46 41.84
C VAL A 143 -38.10 -29.23 41.83
N HIS A 144 -37.10 -29.18 40.96
CA HIS A 144 -36.25 -28.00 40.77
C HIS A 144 -36.85 -27.09 39.69
N VAL A 145 -37.36 -25.93 40.12
CA VAL A 145 -37.99 -24.92 39.26
C VAL A 145 -37.16 -23.63 39.33
N LEU A 146 -37.00 -22.94 38.21
CA LEU A 146 -36.36 -21.63 38.18
C LEU A 146 -37.42 -20.53 38.23
N GLN A 147 -37.16 -19.47 39.03
CA GLN A 147 -37.98 -18.27 39.05
C GLN A 147 -37.10 -17.02 39.17
N HIS A 148 -37.07 -16.20 38.11
CA HIS A 148 -36.19 -15.03 37.96
C HIS A 148 -34.69 -15.39 38.04
N GLY A 149 -34.29 -16.52 37.44
CA GLY A 149 -32.91 -17.03 37.45
C GLY A 149 -32.49 -17.73 38.76
N GLN A 150 -33.36 -17.73 39.79
CA GLN A 150 -33.06 -18.37 41.07
C GLN A 150 -33.70 -19.74 41.19
N LEU A 151 -32.95 -20.70 41.74
CA LEU A 151 -33.44 -22.03 42.03
C LEU A 151 -34.50 -22.01 43.14
N ARG A 152 -35.66 -22.57 42.84
CA ARG A 152 -36.77 -22.80 43.77
C ARG A 152 -37.13 -24.27 43.81
N ILE A 153 -37.16 -24.82 45.02
CA ILE A 153 -37.59 -26.20 45.26
C ILE A 153 -39.12 -26.21 45.39
N ASN A 154 -39.78 -26.95 44.50
CA ASN A 154 -41.23 -27.04 44.35
C ASN A 154 -41.81 -28.30 45.03
N THR A 155 -41.30 -28.63 46.21
CA THR A 155 -41.88 -29.66 47.09
C THR A 155 -42.90 -29.06 48.05
N PRO A 156 -43.82 -29.85 48.66
CA PRO A 156 -44.75 -29.36 49.67
C PRO A 156 -44.04 -28.64 50.83
N ILE A 157 -42.91 -29.19 51.29
CA ILE A 157 -42.05 -28.61 52.33
C ILE A 157 -41.40 -27.30 51.83
N GLY A 158 -40.92 -27.27 50.59
CA GLY A 158 -40.34 -26.06 49.98
C GLY A 158 -41.36 -24.95 49.73
N ARG A 159 -42.64 -25.29 49.49
CA ARG A 159 -43.75 -24.33 49.40
C ARG A 159 -44.09 -23.75 50.77
N LEU A 160 -44.14 -24.59 51.81
CA LEU A 160 -44.41 -24.16 53.18
C LEU A 160 -43.30 -23.24 53.72
N GLY A 161 -42.02 -23.58 53.49
CA GLY A 161 -40.88 -22.74 53.88
C GLY A 161 -40.88 -21.37 53.18
N ARG A 162 -41.42 -21.28 51.96
CA ARG A 162 -41.61 -20.01 51.23
C ARG A 162 -42.72 -19.15 51.82
N TRP A 163 -43.83 -19.77 52.18
CA TRP A 163 -44.94 -19.06 52.83
C TRP A 163 -44.50 -18.44 54.16
N LEU A 164 -43.61 -19.11 54.89
CA LEU A 164 -42.99 -18.63 56.13
C LEU A 164 -41.92 -17.53 55.94
N ARG A 165 -41.44 -17.29 54.71
CA ARG A 165 -40.47 -16.24 54.38
C ARG A 165 -41.04 -15.28 53.33
N PRO A 166 -42.03 -14.45 53.71
CA PRO A 166 -42.65 -13.53 52.76
C PRO A 166 -41.61 -12.53 52.21
N GLU A 167 -41.80 -12.13 50.94
CA GLU A 167 -41.07 -11.00 50.34
C GLU A 167 -41.38 -9.71 51.12
N LEU A 168 -40.60 -8.63 50.93
CA LEU A 168 -40.78 -7.35 51.64
C LEU A 168 -42.25 -6.90 51.72
N ARG A 169 -43.03 -7.04 50.63
CA ARG A 169 -44.47 -6.72 50.64
C ARG A 169 -45.27 -7.60 51.59
N GLY A 170 -45.01 -8.90 51.61
CA GLY A 170 -45.65 -9.84 52.53
C GLY A 170 -45.19 -9.64 53.97
N GLN A 171 -43.95 -9.20 54.21
CA GLN A 171 -43.48 -8.77 55.53
C GLN A 171 -44.23 -7.52 56.00
N TYR A 172 -44.39 -6.50 55.14
CA TYR A 172 -45.21 -5.32 55.47
C TYR A 172 -46.68 -5.67 55.74
N ILE A 173 -47.29 -6.52 54.90
CA ILE A 173 -48.67 -6.99 55.10
C ILE A 173 -48.79 -7.81 56.39
N GLY A 174 -47.83 -8.70 56.66
CA GLY A 174 -47.76 -9.49 57.89
C GLY A 174 -47.65 -8.61 59.14
N CYS A 175 -46.71 -7.66 59.14
CA CYS A 175 -46.57 -6.67 60.22
C CYS A 175 -47.87 -5.87 60.41
N MET A 176 -48.54 -5.45 59.33
CA MET A 176 -49.82 -4.74 59.42
C MET A 176 -50.93 -5.60 60.00
N LEU A 177 -51.05 -6.86 59.58
CA LEU A 177 -52.03 -7.78 60.15
C LEU A 177 -51.75 -8.03 61.64
N THR A 178 -50.47 -8.13 62.05
CA THR A 178 -50.12 -8.24 63.47
C THR A 178 -50.49 -6.98 64.27
N VAL A 179 -50.17 -5.79 63.76
CA VAL A 179 -50.54 -4.51 64.42
C VAL A 179 -52.07 -4.33 64.47
N ALA A 180 -52.78 -4.72 63.41
CA ALA A 180 -54.24 -4.70 63.34
C ALA A 180 -54.91 -5.61 64.39
N MET A 181 -54.27 -6.73 64.73
CA MET A 181 -54.80 -7.72 65.68
C MET A 181 -54.40 -7.42 67.13
N ILE A 182 -53.22 -6.86 67.37
CA ILE A 182 -52.69 -6.61 68.72
C ILE A 182 -53.49 -5.51 69.44
N GLY A 183 -53.78 -4.38 68.78
CA GLY A 183 -54.46 -3.23 69.40
C GLY A 183 -55.89 -3.51 69.92
N PRO A 184 -56.78 -4.14 69.12
CA PRO A 184 -58.14 -4.46 69.53
C PRO A 184 -58.24 -5.50 70.65
N VAL A 185 -57.31 -6.47 70.68
CA VAL A 185 -57.27 -7.57 71.65
C VAL A 185 -56.77 -7.10 73.02
N LEU A 186 -55.84 -6.13 73.05
CA LEU A 186 -55.27 -5.59 74.30
C LEU A 186 -56.06 -4.39 74.87
N SER A 187 -56.96 -3.78 74.12
CA SER A 187 -57.71 -2.61 74.58
C SER A 187 -58.92 -2.98 75.45
N GLN A 188 -59.23 -2.17 76.48
CA GLN A 188 -60.44 -2.31 77.32
C GLN A 188 -61.43 -1.15 77.12
N VAL A 189 -61.51 -0.61 75.90
CA VAL A 189 -62.36 0.56 75.58
C VAL A 189 -63.82 0.13 75.37
N GLY A 190 -64.85 0.84 75.85
CA GLY A 190 -66.27 0.45 75.79
C GLY A 190 -66.93 0.21 74.39
N VAL A 191 -66.15 0.11 73.32
CA VAL A 191 -66.60 -0.22 71.95
C VAL A 191 -66.62 -1.74 71.76
N PRO A 192 -67.65 -2.33 71.12
CA PRO A 192 -67.69 -3.76 70.83
C PRO A 192 -66.53 -4.21 69.92
N LEU A 193 -66.11 -5.46 70.09
CA LEU A 193 -64.92 -6.03 69.43
C LEU A 193 -64.92 -5.82 67.90
N TRP A 194 -66.07 -5.99 67.25
CA TRP A 194 -66.19 -5.81 65.79
C TRP A 194 -65.86 -4.38 65.35
N GLY A 195 -66.25 -3.37 66.13
CA GLY A 195 -65.95 -1.95 65.82
C GLY A 195 -64.47 -1.64 65.93
N ARG A 196 -63.78 -2.23 66.92
CA ARG A 196 -62.33 -2.07 67.11
C ARG A 196 -61.53 -2.77 66.01
N LEU A 197 -61.98 -3.93 65.54
CA LEU A 197 -61.35 -4.65 64.43
C LEU A 197 -61.46 -3.86 63.12
N ILE A 198 -62.60 -3.20 62.86
CA ILE A 198 -62.78 -2.38 61.64
C ILE A 198 -61.87 -1.15 61.67
N THR A 199 -61.80 -0.40 62.77
CA THR A 199 -60.93 0.79 62.85
C THR A 199 -59.45 0.43 62.77
N ALA A 200 -59.04 -0.67 63.41
CA ALA A 200 -57.68 -1.19 63.31
C ALA A 200 -57.34 -1.66 61.89
N ALA A 201 -58.28 -2.30 61.19
CA ALA A 201 -58.12 -2.69 59.79
C ALA A 201 -57.94 -1.46 58.89
N ILE A 202 -58.76 -0.42 59.04
CA ILE A 202 -58.65 0.82 58.26
C ILE A 202 -57.31 1.52 58.53
N ALA A 203 -56.92 1.68 59.80
CA ALA A 203 -55.64 2.29 60.16
C ALA A 203 -54.44 1.52 59.58
N SER A 204 -54.52 0.19 59.57
CA SER A 204 -53.49 -0.68 59.01
C SER A 204 -53.41 -0.59 57.49
N VAL A 205 -54.55 -0.49 56.80
CA VAL A 205 -54.59 -0.24 55.35
C VAL A 205 -54.02 1.14 55.01
N LEU A 206 -54.35 2.20 55.76
CA LEU A 206 -53.81 3.55 55.54
C LEU A 206 -52.30 3.62 55.79
N LEU A 207 -51.81 3.01 56.87
CA LEU A 207 -50.38 2.86 57.13
C LEU A 207 -49.71 2.02 56.04
N GLY A 208 -50.40 1.02 55.51
CA GLY A 208 -50.07 0.24 54.31
C GLY A 208 -49.79 1.09 53.10
N LEU A 209 -50.79 1.88 52.72
CA LEU A 209 -50.69 2.78 51.58
C LEU A 209 -49.58 3.83 51.78
N TYR A 210 -49.40 4.32 53.01
CA TYR A 210 -48.33 5.26 53.36
C TYR A 210 -46.93 4.63 53.19
N LEU A 211 -46.69 3.46 53.77
CA LEU A 211 -45.40 2.75 53.67
C LEU A 211 -45.10 2.29 52.23
N VAL A 212 -46.11 1.84 51.47
CA VAL A 212 -45.95 1.51 50.05
C VAL A 212 -45.59 2.75 49.23
N ARG A 213 -46.21 3.90 49.51
CA ARG A 213 -45.92 5.16 48.79
C ARG A 213 -44.54 5.72 49.09
N ILE A 214 -44.05 5.61 50.32
CA ILE A 214 -42.77 6.19 50.73
C ILE A 214 -41.59 5.24 50.49
N GLY A 215 -41.76 3.93 50.70
CA GLY A 215 -40.68 2.96 50.51
C GLY A 215 -40.73 2.26 49.14
N ILE A 216 -41.83 1.58 48.84
CA ILE A 216 -41.88 0.63 47.71
C ILE A 216 -41.96 1.34 46.35
N LYS A 217 -42.73 2.41 46.21
CA LYS A 217 -42.90 3.11 44.93
C LYS A 217 -41.59 3.75 44.44
N PRO A 218 -40.83 4.50 45.26
CA PRO A 218 -39.52 5.03 44.87
C PRO A 218 -38.50 3.94 44.55
N LEU A 219 -38.48 2.85 45.33
CA LEU A 219 -37.57 1.72 45.07
C LEU A 219 -37.86 1.05 43.72
N ARG A 220 -39.13 0.92 43.31
CA ARG A 220 -39.46 0.42 41.97
C ARG A 220 -39.00 1.35 40.85
N GLN A 221 -39.03 2.66 41.07
CA GLN A 221 -38.51 3.63 40.09
C GLN A 221 -37.00 3.47 39.91
N VAL A 222 -36.27 3.32 41.02
CA VAL A 222 -34.82 3.03 41.00
C VAL A 222 -34.51 1.75 40.21
N ILE A 223 -35.24 0.66 40.49
CA ILE A 223 -35.06 -0.62 39.78
C ILE A 223 -35.36 -0.46 38.28
N ASN A 224 -36.42 0.25 37.91
CA ASN A 224 -36.76 0.49 36.50
C ASN A 224 -35.65 1.30 35.79
N THR A 225 -35.11 2.32 36.44
CA THR A 225 -33.98 3.09 35.94
C THR A 225 -32.74 2.21 35.75
N ALA A 226 -32.39 1.42 36.77
CA ALA A 226 -31.25 0.50 36.68
C ALA A 226 -31.42 -0.52 35.52
N ASN A 227 -32.64 -1.02 35.31
CA ASN A 227 -32.94 -1.93 34.20
C ASN A 227 -32.85 -1.23 32.83
N LEU A 228 -33.25 0.04 32.72
CA LEU A 228 -33.08 0.83 31.50
C LEU A 228 -31.58 1.01 31.18
N LEU A 229 -30.77 1.41 32.16
CA LEU A 229 -29.31 1.51 32.01
C LEU A 229 -28.70 0.17 31.59
N ALA A 230 -29.11 -0.93 32.23
CA ALA A 230 -28.64 -2.28 31.93
C ALA A 230 -29.04 -2.77 30.53
N SER A 231 -30.05 -2.16 29.89
CA SER A 231 -30.46 -2.46 28.51
C SER A 231 -29.68 -1.65 27.47
N GLY A 232 -28.75 -0.79 27.91
CA GLY A 232 -28.00 0.13 27.06
C GLY A 232 -28.74 1.43 26.76
N ASP A 233 -29.94 1.66 27.31
CA ASP A 233 -30.67 2.90 27.10
C ASP A 233 -30.16 4.01 28.04
N LEU A 234 -29.39 4.93 27.46
CA LEU A 234 -28.84 6.09 28.14
C LEU A 234 -29.58 7.37 27.72
N THR A 235 -30.80 7.31 27.20
CA THR A 235 -31.56 8.49 26.78
C THR A 235 -32.26 9.20 27.96
N SER A 236 -32.67 8.44 28.97
CA SER A 236 -33.44 8.96 30.11
C SER A 236 -32.57 9.72 31.12
N PHE A 237 -33.09 10.82 31.68
CA PHE A 237 -32.46 11.50 32.80
C PHE A 237 -32.98 10.92 34.11
N VAL A 238 -32.06 10.45 34.96
CA VAL A 238 -32.40 9.94 36.29
C VAL A 238 -32.61 11.12 37.23
N HIS A 239 -33.84 11.30 37.70
CA HIS A 239 -34.19 12.36 38.64
C HIS A 239 -34.05 11.84 40.08
N ALA A 240 -33.17 12.45 40.88
CA ALA A 240 -32.97 12.11 42.29
C ALA A 240 -33.93 12.90 43.18
N ASN A 241 -35.22 12.53 43.12
CA ASN A 241 -36.28 13.19 43.89
C ASN A 241 -36.62 12.44 45.20
N GLY A 242 -35.99 11.30 45.44
CA GLY A 242 -36.13 10.51 46.66
C GLY A 242 -35.53 11.22 47.87
N ARG A 243 -36.04 10.89 49.06
CA ARG A 243 -35.45 11.32 50.35
C ARG A 243 -34.66 10.16 50.95
N GLY A 244 -33.66 10.50 51.77
CA GLY A 244 -32.80 9.52 52.43
C GLY A 244 -32.00 8.67 51.44
N GLU A 245 -31.80 7.41 51.81
CA GLU A 245 -30.97 6.40 51.16
C GLU A 245 -31.46 6.08 49.73
N ILE A 246 -32.77 6.18 49.48
CA ILE A 246 -33.31 6.03 48.12
C ILE A 246 -32.91 7.21 47.24
N GLY A 247 -32.87 8.43 47.79
CA GLY A 247 -32.38 9.61 47.09
C GLY A 247 -30.89 9.48 46.75
N GLU A 248 -30.08 9.02 47.70
CA GLU A 248 -28.65 8.76 47.48
C GLU A 248 -28.42 7.69 46.40
N LEU A 249 -29.19 6.61 46.40
CA LEU A 249 -29.12 5.57 45.37
C LEU A 249 -29.55 6.09 43.99
N GLN A 250 -30.60 6.93 43.93
CA GLN A 250 -30.99 7.60 42.68
C GLN A 250 -29.88 8.52 42.17
N LEU A 251 -29.23 9.27 43.05
CA LEU A 251 -28.13 10.15 42.70
C LEU A 251 -26.92 9.35 42.18
N ALA A 252 -26.55 8.24 42.84
CA ALA A 252 -25.48 7.37 42.39
C ALA A 252 -25.76 6.76 41.01
N LEU A 253 -27.00 6.30 40.75
CA LEU A 253 -27.42 5.84 39.43
C LEU A 253 -27.43 6.96 38.39
N ALA A 254 -27.82 8.18 38.77
CA ALA A 254 -27.78 9.34 37.88
C ALA A 254 -26.34 9.68 37.46
N GLN A 255 -25.41 9.69 38.42
CA GLN A 255 -23.99 9.88 38.15
C GLN A 255 -23.45 8.78 37.24
N LEU A 256 -23.77 7.51 37.52
CA LEU A 256 -23.40 6.39 36.64
C LEU A 256 -23.94 6.56 35.21
N ALA A 257 -25.22 6.94 35.07
CA ALA A 257 -25.85 7.17 33.77
C ALA A 257 -25.12 8.27 32.98
N VAL A 258 -24.81 9.39 33.65
CA VAL A 258 -24.09 10.52 33.03
C VAL A 258 -22.68 10.12 32.63
N SER A 259 -21.91 9.48 33.52
CA SER A 259 -20.54 9.05 33.23
C SER A 259 -20.49 8.08 32.04
N VAL A 260 -21.35 7.06 32.02
CA VAL A 260 -21.40 6.10 30.90
C VAL A 260 -21.85 6.80 29.62
N ARG A 261 -22.87 7.67 29.67
CA ARG A 261 -23.34 8.44 28.50
C ARG A 261 -22.23 9.31 27.92
N THR A 262 -21.45 10.00 28.77
CA THR A 262 -20.35 10.85 28.33
C THR A 262 -19.26 10.01 27.67
N VAL A 263 -18.78 8.95 28.31
CA VAL A 263 -17.77 8.06 27.72
C VAL A 263 -18.24 7.49 26.38
N VAL A 264 -19.48 6.99 26.30
CA VAL A 264 -20.03 6.45 25.05
C VAL A 264 -20.16 7.52 23.97
N ARG A 265 -20.55 8.76 24.33
CA ARG A 265 -20.63 9.88 23.39
C ARG A 265 -19.26 10.26 22.84
N ASP A 266 -18.27 10.38 23.72
CA ASP A 266 -16.91 10.77 23.35
C ASP A 266 -16.31 9.69 22.43
N VAL A 267 -16.46 8.41 22.78
CA VAL A 267 -15.99 7.32 21.91
C VAL A 267 -16.72 7.33 20.56
N ARG A 268 -18.03 7.61 20.48
CA ARG A 268 -18.71 7.77 19.19
C ARG A 268 -18.14 8.92 18.36
N HIS A 269 -17.81 10.04 18.99
CA HIS A 269 -17.22 11.18 18.33
C HIS A 269 -15.83 10.85 17.78
N GLU A 270 -14.97 10.25 18.61
CA GLU A 270 -13.62 9.84 18.21
C GLU A 270 -13.63 8.80 17.08
N VAL A 271 -14.54 7.82 17.14
CA VAL A 271 -14.71 6.82 16.06
C VAL A 271 -15.16 7.48 14.75
N ALA A 272 -16.03 8.50 14.81
CA ALA A 272 -16.44 9.25 13.62
C ALA A 272 -15.26 10.05 13.03
N ASN A 273 -14.44 10.66 13.87
CA ASN A 273 -13.23 11.39 13.46
C ASN A 273 -12.20 10.43 12.84
N LEU A 274 -11.93 9.28 13.47
CA LEU A 274 -11.03 8.25 12.96
C LEU A 274 -11.45 7.74 11.57
N ARG A 275 -12.76 7.57 11.33
CA ARG A 275 -13.27 7.20 10.00
C ARG A 275 -12.91 8.25 8.95
N GLY A 276 -13.08 9.54 9.29
CA GLY A 276 -12.68 10.66 8.42
C GLY A 276 -11.18 10.64 8.10
N SER A 277 -10.34 10.55 9.13
CA SER A 277 -8.88 10.50 8.97
C SER A 277 -8.41 9.27 8.18
N THR A 278 -9.06 8.11 8.35
CA THR A 278 -8.73 6.90 7.59
C THR A 278 -9.03 7.08 6.10
N GLN A 279 -10.14 7.74 5.77
CA GLN A 279 -10.47 8.07 4.37
C GLN A 279 -9.47 9.06 3.77
N GLU A 280 -9.04 10.07 4.54
CA GLU A 280 -7.99 11.01 4.10
C GLU A 280 -6.66 10.29 3.84
N ILE A 281 -6.26 9.36 4.72
CA ILE A 281 -5.08 8.52 4.52
C ILE A 281 -5.22 7.67 3.24
N ALA A 282 -6.39 7.07 3.00
CA ALA A 282 -6.64 6.28 1.79
C ALA A 282 -6.49 7.13 0.52
N ASN A 283 -7.08 8.34 0.52
CA ASN A 283 -6.97 9.27 -0.61
C ASN A 283 -5.53 9.75 -0.82
N GLY A 284 -4.82 10.12 0.26
CA GLY A 284 -3.42 10.53 0.19
C GLY A 284 -2.50 9.41 -0.27
N ASN A 285 -2.81 8.15 0.08
CA ASN A 285 -2.07 7.00 -0.40
C ASN A 285 -2.28 6.74 -1.90
N ALA A 286 -3.48 6.97 -2.42
CA ALA A 286 -3.76 6.88 -3.86
C ALA A 286 -2.99 7.95 -4.65
N ASP A 287 -2.92 9.18 -4.15
CA ASP A 287 -2.08 10.24 -4.74
C ASP A 287 -0.59 9.86 -4.73
N MET A 288 -0.10 9.32 -3.60
CA MET A 288 1.27 8.84 -3.50
C MET A 288 1.58 7.71 -4.50
N SER A 289 0.62 6.80 -4.73
CA SER A 289 0.74 5.76 -5.76
C SER A 289 0.96 6.36 -7.15
N ALA A 290 0.08 7.28 -7.56
CA ALA A 290 0.16 7.93 -8.87
C ALA A 290 1.47 8.71 -9.05
N ARG A 291 1.94 9.40 -8.00
CA ARG A 291 3.22 10.11 -8.02
C ARG A 291 4.42 9.16 -8.11
N THR A 292 4.36 8.02 -7.43
CA THR A 292 5.42 7.00 -7.48
C THR A 292 5.52 6.37 -8.87
N GLU A 293 4.38 6.09 -9.50
CA GLU A 293 4.33 5.58 -10.89
C GLU A 293 4.87 6.60 -11.90
N SER A 294 4.48 7.88 -11.77
CA SER A 294 5.00 8.96 -12.61
C SER A 294 6.52 9.16 -12.42
N GLN A 295 7.00 9.05 -11.18
CA GLN A 295 8.42 9.10 -10.87
C GLN A 295 9.18 7.93 -11.49
N ALA A 296 8.65 6.71 -11.44
CA ALA A 296 9.24 5.54 -12.09
C ALA A 296 9.40 5.76 -13.60
N SER A 297 8.34 6.22 -14.27
CA SER A 297 8.38 6.52 -15.71
C SER A 297 9.41 7.61 -16.06
N SER A 298 9.50 8.65 -15.23
CA SER A 298 10.49 9.72 -15.43
C SER A 298 11.93 9.22 -15.24
N LEU A 299 12.15 8.29 -14.30
CA LEU A 299 13.45 7.66 -14.09
C LEU A 299 13.84 6.75 -15.25
N GLU A 300 12.91 5.97 -15.82
CA GLU A 300 13.16 5.17 -17.02
C GLU A 300 13.60 6.04 -18.21
N GLN A 301 12.90 7.15 -18.45
CA GLN A 301 13.27 8.11 -19.51
C GLN A 301 14.64 8.74 -19.26
N THR A 302 14.94 9.08 -18.00
CA THR A 302 16.23 9.65 -17.61
C THR A 302 17.35 8.64 -17.82
N ALA A 303 17.15 7.37 -17.44
CA ALA A 303 18.12 6.30 -17.65
C ALA A 303 18.40 6.09 -19.15
N ALA A 304 17.36 6.04 -19.98
CA ALA A 304 17.51 5.91 -21.43
C ALA A 304 18.30 7.08 -22.04
N ALA A 305 18.01 8.31 -21.61
CA ALA A 305 18.76 9.49 -22.05
C ALA A 305 20.23 9.45 -21.58
N MET A 306 20.51 8.94 -20.38
CA MET A 306 21.89 8.78 -19.90
C MET A 306 22.67 7.74 -20.71
N ASP A 307 22.03 6.64 -21.13
CA ASP A 307 22.66 5.64 -22.01
C ASP A 307 22.99 6.21 -23.39
N GLU A 308 22.10 7.03 -23.96
CA GLU A 308 22.35 7.72 -25.24
C GLU A 308 23.50 8.74 -25.12
N ILE A 309 23.51 9.53 -24.04
CA ILE A 309 24.60 10.47 -23.75
C ILE A 309 25.92 9.72 -23.57
N ASN A 310 25.93 8.61 -22.83
CA ASN A 310 27.12 7.80 -22.64
C ASN A 310 27.67 7.27 -23.97
N GLY A 311 26.79 6.79 -24.85
CA GLY A 311 27.15 6.37 -26.21
C GLY A 311 27.77 7.50 -27.02
N THR A 312 27.18 8.71 -26.96
CA THR A 312 27.66 9.89 -27.67
C THR A 312 29.02 10.36 -27.16
N VAL A 313 29.25 10.33 -25.85
CA VAL A 313 30.55 10.68 -25.24
C VAL A 313 31.62 9.66 -25.63
N GLN A 314 31.30 8.37 -25.62
CA GLN A 314 32.23 7.33 -26.07
C GLN A 314 32.59 7.49 -27.55
N GLN A 315 31.60 7.78 -28.40
CA GLN A 315 31.82 8.07 -29.81
C GLN A 315 32.71 9.32 -30.00
N THR A 316 32.48 10.37 -29.21
CA THR A 316 33.28 11.60 -29.25
C THR A 316 34.74 11.35 -28.86
N SER A 317 34.98 10.53 -27.82
CA SER A 317 36.33 10.11 -27.41
C SER A 317 37.04 9.35 -28.54
N ASN A 318 36.36 8.38 -29.16
CA ASN A 318 36.92 7.60 -30.27
C ASN A 318 37.24 8.48 -31.49
N LEU A 319 36.34 9.38 -31.87
CA LEU A 319 36.54 10.31 -32.99
C LEU A 319 37.69 11.29 -32.73
N ALA A 320 37.84 11.76 -31.49
CA ALA A 320 38.95 12.62 -31.10
C ALA A 320 40.29 11.88 -31.18
N GLU A 321 40.32 10.61 -30.76
CA GLU A 321 41.51 9.76 -30.84
C GLU A 321 41.91 9.44 -32.30
N GLU A 322 40.93 9.09 -33.14
CA GLU A 322 41.13 8.90 -34.58
C GLU A 322 41.63 10.18 -35.25
N GLY A 323 40.99 11.32 -34.97
CA GLY A 323 41.41 12.63 -35.45
C GLY A 323 42.85 12.97 -35.03
N ALA A 324 43.23 12.65 -33.79
CA ALA A 324 44.58 12.91 -33.29
C ALA A 324 45.62 12.03 -33.99
N SER A 325 45.24 10.81 -34.39
CA SER A 325 46.08 9.96 -35.25
C SER A 325 46.28 10.59 -36.62
N VAL A 326 45.19 11.01 -37.28
CA VAL A 326 45.24 11.66 -38.60
C VAL A 326 46.06 12.96 -38.57
N ALA A 327 45.93 13.74 -37.50
CA ALA A 327 46.74 14.94 -37.30
C ALA A 327 48.24 14.63 -37.17
N ARG A 328 48.62 13.57 -36.43
CA ARG A 328 50.01 13.11 -36.32
C ARG A 328 50.57 12.63 -37.67
N ASP A 329 49.79 11.89 -38.44
CA ASP A 329 50.20 11.44 -39.78
C ASP A 329 50.38 12.64 -40.72
N THR A 330 49.48 13.61 -40.65
CA THR A 330 49.57 14.87 -41.42
C THR A 330 50.80 15.68 -41.01
N ALA A 331 51.13 15.75 -39.72
CA ALA A 331 52.35 16.39 -39.22
C ALA A 331 53.60 15.73 -39.79
N SER A 332 53.65 14.39 -39.85
CA SER A 332 54.76 13.66 -40.46
C SER A 332 54.89 13.98 -41.96
N VAL A 333 53.79 14.06 -42.71
CA VAL A 333 53.82 14.42 -44.13
C VAL A 333 54.29 15.86 -44.33
N ALA A 334 53.81 16.80 -43.50
CA ALA A 334 54.24 18.19 -43.52
C ALA A 334 55.74 18.34 -43.22
N GLN A 335 56.24 17.60 -42.24
CA GLN A 335 57.68 17.58 -41.89
C GLN A 335 58.55 17.13 -43.07
N ARG A 336 58.21 16.01 -43.72
CA ARG A 336 58.96 15.56 -44.91
C ARG A 336 58.87 16.56 -46.07
N SER A 337 57.73 17.25 -46.20
CA SER A 337 57.54 18.28 -47.22
C SER A 337 58.41 19.50 -46.93
N HIS A 338 58.53 19.90 -45.66
CA HIS A 338 59.43 20.95 -45.21
C HIS A 338 60.89 20.61 -45.53
N GLU A 339 61.34 19.39 -45.22
CA GLU A 339 62.69 18.90 -45.54
C GLU A 339 62.99 18.93 -47.05
N ALA A 340 62.02 18.52 -47.88
CA ALA A 340 62.17 18.57 -49.34
C ALA A 340 62.31 20.01 -49.86
N VAL A 341 61.50 20.95 -49.35
CA VAL A 341 61.60 22.38 -49.68
C VAL A 341 62.94 22.96 -49.23
N GLN A 342 63.42 22.56 -48.05
CA GLN A 342 64.73 22.98 -47.54
C GLN A 342 65.88 22.47 -48.43
N SER A 343 65.79 21.23 -48.93
CA SER A 343 66.75 20.70 -49.89
C SER A 343 66.78 21.51 -51.19
N VAL A 344 65.61 21.88 -51.73
CA VAL A 344 65.52 22.73 -52.93
C VAL A 344 66.14 24.11 -52.69
N ALA A 345 65.93 24.69 -51.50
CA ALA A 345 66.53 25.98 -51.13
C ALA A 345 68.06 25.91 -51.12
N SER A 346 68.64 24.82 -50.57
CA SER A 346 70.09 24.58 -50.60
C SER A 346 70.61 24.52 -52.02
N THR A 347 69.95 23.75 -52.90
CA THR A 347 70.34 23.63 -54.31
C THR A 347 70.28 24.99 -55.04
N MET A 348 69.27 25.82 -54.78
CA MET A 348 69.21 27.17 -55.36
C MET A 348 70.37 28.06 -54.90
N SER A 349 70.79 27.93 -53.64
CA SER A 349 71.95 28.64 -53.08
C SER A 349 73.25 28.21 -53.78
N GLU A 350 73.46 26.90 -53.93
CA GLU A 350 74.63 26.31 -54.61
C GLU A 350 74.68 26.69 -56.10
N ILE A 351 73.55 26.71 -56.80
CA ILE A 351 73.47 27.17 -58.20
C ILE A 351 73.80 28.67 -58.29
N SER A 352 73.32 29.48 -57.34
CA SER A 352 73.62 30.91 -57.30
C SER A 352 75.11 31.17 -57.06
N GLU A 353 75.76 30.39 -56.21
CA GLU A 353 77.21 30.48 -55.99
C GLU A 353 77.99 30.06 -57.25
N SER A 354 77.58 28.94 -57.87
CA SER A 354 78.21 28.44 -59.10
C SER A 354 78.10 29.45 -60.24
N SER A 355 76.94 30.11 -60.38
CA SER A 355 76.71 31.17 -61.37
C SER A 355 77.62 32.38 -61.14
N ARG A 356 77.87 32.75 -59.88
CA ARG A 356 78.80 33.83 -59.52
C ARG A 356 80.23 33.49 -59.94
N ARG A 357 80.70 32.27 -59.62
CA ARG A 357 82.03 31.80 -60.04
C ARG A 357 82.19 31.79 -61.57
N ILE A 358 81.16 31.35 -62.30
CA ILE A 358 81.18 31.38 -63.77
C ILE A 358 81.32 32.82 -64.27
N ASN A 359 80.57 33.77 -63.73
CA ASN A 359 80.67 35.18 -64.11
C ASN A 359 82.08 35.75 -63.86
N ASP A 360 82.73 35.39 -62.76
CA ASP A 360 84.11 35.80 -62.47
C ASP A 360 85.09 35.23 -63.51
N ILE A 361 84.92 33.97 -63.93
CA ILE A 361 85.72 33.35 -65.00
C ILE A 361 85.49 34.07 -66.34
N ILE A 362 84.25 34.42 -66.68
CA ILE A 362 83.92 35.14 -67.92
C ILE A 362 84.58 36.53 -67.94
N GLN A 363 84.65 37.24 -66.80
CA GLN A 363 85.40 38.51 -66.71
C GLN A 363 86.89 38.33 -66.98
N VAL A 364 87.50 37.25 -66.49
CA VAL A 364 88.90 36.92 -66.78
C VAL A 364 89.09 36.63 -68.28
N ILE A 365 88.19 35.87 -68.90
CA ILE A 365 88.24 35.57 -70.35
C ILE A 365 88.10 36.84 -71.18
N GLU A 366 87.16 37.74 -70.83
CA GLU A 366 87.01 39.05 -71.48
C GLU A 366 88.29 39.89 -71.35
N GLY A 367 88.93 39.86 -70.17
CA GLY A 367 90.23 40.49 -69.94
C GLY A 367 91.35 39.91 -70.81
N ILE A 368 91.44 38.59 -70.94
CA ILE A 368 92.42 37.91 -71.81
C ILE A 368 92.16 38.25 -73.29
N ALA A 369 90.89 38.24 -73.72
CA ALA A 369 90.52 38.61 -75.08
C ALA A 369 90.90 40.06 -75.40
N PHE A 370 90.67 40.99 -74.47
CA PHE A 370 91.09 42.38 -74.62
C PHE A 370 92.61 42.53 -74.72
N GLN A 371 93.37 41.88 -73.83
CA GLN A 371 94.83 41.88 -73.88
C GLN A 371 95.35 41.29 -75.21
N THR A 372 94.75 40.19 -75.67
CA THR A 372 95.08 39.54 -76.95
C THR A 372 94.80 40.47 -78.13
N ASN A 373 93.71 41.22 -78.09
CA ASN A 373 93.35 42.22 -79.11
C ASN A 373 94.37 43.39 -79.17
N ILE A 374 94.89 43.84 -78.02
CA ILE A 374 95.93 44.87 -77.94
C ILE A 374 97.29 44.32 -78.41
N LEU A 375 97.66 43.11 -78.01
CA LEU A 375 98.87 42.43 -78.49
C LEU A 375 98.86 42.23 -80.00
N ALA A 376 97.72 41.80 -80.56
CA ALA A 376 97.53 41.65 -81.99
C ALA A 376 97.58 42.99 -82.74
N LEU A 377 97.07 44.07 -82.15
CA LEU A 377 97.20 45.42 -82.69
C LEU A 377 98.67 45.86 -82.75
N ASN A 378 99.40 45.69 -81.64
CA ASN A 378 100.82 46.03 -81.55
C ASN A 378 101.63 45.22 -82.57
N ALA A 379 101.34 43.92 -82.72
CA ALA A 379 101.97 43.06 -83.71
C ALA A 379 101.64 43.47 -85.16
N ALA A 380 100.39 43.88 -85.44
CA ALA A 380 100.00 44.40 -86.75
C ALA A 380 100.72 45.73 -87.10
N VAL A 381 100.90 46.61 -86.11
CA VAL A 381 101.66 47.87 -86.26
C VAL A 381 103.13 47.59 -86.53
N GLU A 382 103.76 46.68 -85.77
CA GLU A 382 105.18 46.33 -85.97
C GLU A 382 105.40 45.59 -87.32
N ALA A 383 104.44 44.75 -87.73
CA ALA A 383 104.45 44.11 -89.05
C ALA A 383 104.32 45.13 -90.19
N ALA A 384 103.51 46.19 -90.03
CA ALA A 384 103.42 47.30 -90.98
C ALA A 384 104.72 48.12 -91.03
N ARG A 385 105.42 48.24 -89.89
CA ARG A 385 106.72 48.94 -89.77
C ARG A 385 107.86 48.21 -90.46
N ALA A 386 107.80 46.87 -90.55
CA ALA A 386 108.78 46.02 -91.23
C ALA A 386 108.63 45.94 -92.77
N GLY A 387 107.64 46.61 -93.36
CA GLY A 387 107.45 46.67 -94.83
C GLY A 387 107.13 45.31 -95.47
N GLU A 388 107.71 45.02 -96.65
CA GLU A 388 107.43 43.79 -97.42
C GLU A 388 107.80 42.49 -96.67
N GLN A 389 108.75 42.53 -95.73
CA GLN A 389 109.15 41.36 -94.91
C GLN A 389 108.13 41.02 -93.80
N GLY A 390 107.21 41.94 -93.49
CA GLY A 390 106.20 41.80 -92.42
C GLY A 390 104.83 41.28 -92.88
N ARG A 391 104.58 41.11 -94.19
CA ARG A 391 103.24 40.77 -94.72
C ARG A 391 102.62 39.51 -94.12
N GLY A 392 103.40 38.45 -93.94
CA GLY A 392 102.92 37.20 -93.32
C GLY A 392 102.49 37.39 -91.86
N PHE A 393 103.26 38.16 -91.09
CA PHE A 393 102.95 38.50 -89.71
C PHE A 393 101.73 39.43 -89.58
N ALA A 394 101.54 40.37 -90.52
CA ALA A 394 100.38 41.25 -90.54
C ALA A 394 99.06 40.48 -90.72
N VAL A 395 99.04 39.45 -91.59
CA VAL A 395 97.85 38.59 -91.79
C VAL A 395 97.54 37.78 -90.53
N VAL A 396 98.55 37.17 -89.91
CA VAL A 396 98.36 36.42 -88.64
C VAL A 396 97.90 37.35 -87.52
N ALA A 397 98.45 38.57 -87.42
CA ALA A 397 98.02 39.55 -86.43
C ALA A 397 96.57 40.01 -86.65
N ALA A 398 96.13 40.19 -87.90
CA ALA A 398 94.74 40.50 -88.21
C ALA A 398 93.77 39.35 -87.87
N GLU A 399 94.18 38.10 -88.10
CA GLU A 399 93.39 36.91 -87.75
C GLU A 399 93.28 36.74 -86.23
N VAL A 400 94.39 36.90 -85.49
CA VAL A 400 94.40 36.87 -84.01
C VAL A 400 93.54 37.99 -83.43
N ARG A 401 93.58 39.19 -84.03
CA ARG A 401 92.71 40.31 -83.64
C ARG A 401 91.23 39.99 -83.85
N THR A 402 90.89 39.38 -84.98
CA THR A 402 89.52 38.94 -85.30
C THR A 402 89.05 37.86 -84.34
N LEU A 403 89.89 36.89 -84.00
CA LEU A 403 89.60 35.85 -83.01
C LEU A 403 89.39 36.42 -81.60
N ALA A 404 90.22 37.40 -81.20
CA ALA A 404 90.06 38.11 -79.93
C ALA A 404 88.75 38.92 -79.88
N GLY A 405 88.36 39.54 -81.00
CA GLY A 405 87.05 40.19 -81.16
C GLY A 405 85.89 39.23 -80.99
N ARG A 406 85.92 38.08 -81.69
CA ARG A 406 84.91 37.01 -81.56
C ARG A 406 84.84 36.44 -80.15
N THR A 407 85.98 36.30 -79.46
CA THR A 407 86.04 35.81 -78.06
C THR A 407 85.39 36.82 -77.10
N THR A 408 85.57 38.13 -77.35
CA THR A 408 84.93 39.19 -76.57
C THR A 408 83.41 39.18 -76.74
N GLU A 409 82.93 39.03 -77.98
CA GLU A 409 81.50 38.96 -78.29
C GLU A 409 80.83 37.72 -77.66
N ALA A 410 81.43 36.54 -77.83
CA ALA A 410 80.95 35.32 -77.19
C ALA A 410 80.95 35.41 -75.65
N SER A 411 81.98 36.03 -75.05
CA SER A 411 82.02 36.25 -73.59
C SER A 411 80.89 37.16 -73.12
N LYS A 412 80.53 38.20 -73.89
CA LYS A 412 79.38 39.08 -73.58
C LYS A 412 78.05 38.34 -73.66
N GLU A 413 77.86 37.47 -74.66
CA GLU A 413 76.65 36.63 -74.77
C GLU A 413 76.53 35.68 -73.58
N ILE A 414 77.61 34.97 -73.21
CA ILE A 414 77.62 34.08 -72.04
C ILE A 414 77.32 34.87 -70.76
N LYS A 415 77.92 36.05 -70.60
CA LYS A 415 77.64 36.94 -69.45
C LYS A 415 76.15 37.30 -69.37
N GLY A 416 75.51 37.60 -70.50
CA GLY A 416 74.08 37.85 -70.56
C GLY A 416 73.24 36.66 -70.10
N LEU A 417 73.56 35.45 -70.60
CA LEU A 417 72.87 34.21 -70.20
C LEU A 417 73.07 33.86 -68.72
N ILE A 418 74.24 34.16 -68.16
CA ILE A 418 74.54 33.94 -66.73
C ILE A 418 73.79 34.94 -65.86
N GLU A 419 73.70 36.22 -66.26
CA GLU A 419 72.89 37.19 -65.50
C GLU A 419 71.40 36.84 -65.53
N GLU A 420 70.88 36.40 -66.68
CA GLU A 420 69.51 35.91 -66.79
C GLU A 420 69.28 34.68 -65.91
N SER A 421 70.21 33.71 -65.92
CA SER A 421 70.15 32.53 -65.06
C SER A 421 70.18 32.91 -63.58
N ARG A 422 71.01 33.89 -63.20
CA ARG A 422 71.09 34.40 -61.83
C ARG A 422 69.77 35.05 -61.38
N GLN A 423 69.12 35.80 -62.26
CA GLN A 423 67.80 36.38 -61.99
C GLN A 423 66.73 35.30 -61.79
N ARG A 424 66.71 34.26 -62.64
CA ARG A 424 65.77 33.13 -62.52
C ARG A 424 66.00 32.32 -61.23
N VAL A 425 67.25 32.08 -60.86
CA VAL A 425 67.62 31.40 -59.61
C VAL A 425 67.25 32.26 -58.39
N GLY A 426 67.42 33.58 -58.47
CA GLY A 426 66.97 34.52 -57.43
C GLY A 426 65.45 34.43 -57.19
N LEU A 427 64.66 34.44 -58.26
CA LEU A 427 63.20 34.23 -58.20
C LEU A 427 62.84 32.83 -57.64
N GLY A 428 63.59 31.79 -58.03
CA GLY A 428 63.41 30.43 -57.50
C GLY A 428 63.71 30.34 -56.00
N SER A 429 64.79 30.98 -55.55
CA SER A 429 65.16 31.07 -54.13
C SER A 429 64.08 31.78 -53.32
N GLN A 430 63.55 32.92 -53.81
CA GLN A 430 62.46 33.64 -53.16
C GLN A 430 61.20 32.76 -53.02
N ARG A 431 60.75 32.12 -54.10
CA ARG A 431 59.57 31.22 -54.05
C ARG A 431 59.76 30.03 -53.12
N THR A 432 60.99 29.53 -53.00
CA THR A 432 61.29 28.41 -52.09
C THR A 432 61.27 28.86 -50.63
N ASN A 433 61.75 30.07 -50.33
CA ASN A 433 61.62 30.66 -49.00
C ASN A 433 60.16 30.90 -48.62
N ASP A 434 59.34 31.44 -49.53
CA ASP A 434 57.90 31.61 -49.30
C ASP A 434 57.21 30.25 -49.04
N ALA A 435 57.59 29.21 -49.80
CA ALA A 435 57.07 27.86 -49.58
C ALA A 435 57.50 27.29 -48.22
N ARG A 436 58.72 27.57 -47.76
CA ARG A 436 59.23 27.16 -46.45
C ARG A 436 58.42 27.80 -45.32
N GLU A 437 58.20 29.11 -45.37
CA GLU A 437 57.40 29.83 -44.37
C GLU A 437 55.96 29.29 -44.29
N ARG A 438 55.34 29.00 -45.44
CA ARG A 438 54.02 28.37 -45.47
C ARG A 438 54.00 26.96 -44.85
N MET A 439 55.08 26.19 -45.00
CA MET A 439 55.17 24.88 -44.35
C MET A 439 55.30 25.01 -42.82
N ASP A 440 56.02 26.02 -42.34
CA ASP A 440 56.10 26.34 -40.90
C ASP A 440 54.72 26.68 -40.33
N GLU A 441 53.91 27.47 -41.05
CA GLU A 441 52.53 27.79 -40.67
C GLU A 441 51.60 26.56 -40.65
N VAL A 442 51.77 25.64 -41.61
CA VAL A 442 51.03 24.37 -41.65
C VAL A 442 51.38 23.51 -40.44
N MET A 443 52.67 23.34 -40.13
CA MET A 443 53.09 22.56 -38.96
C MET A 443 52.54 23.15 -37.65
N ALA A 444 52.60 24.48 -37.49
CA ALA A 444 52.03 25.14 -36.34
C ALA A 444 50.51 24.91 -36.23
N SER A 445 49.79 24.90 -37.35
CA SER A 445 48.34 24.65 -37.39
C SER A 445 47.99 23.20 -37.05
N VAL A 446 48.72 22.22 -37.60
CA VAL A 446 48.53 20.80 -37.29
C VAL A 446 48.83 20.52 -35.82
N GLY A 447 49.85 21.17 -35.25
CA GLY A 447 50.15 21.11 -33.81
C GLY A 447 48.96 21.57 -32.96
N ARG A 448 48.35 22.72 -33.31
CA ARG A 448 47.15 23.22 -32.61
C ARG A 448 45.97 22.24 -32.71
N VAL A 449 45.73 21.64 -33.88
CA VAL A 449 44.65 20.66 -34.07
C VAL A 449 44.88 19.43 -33.18
N THR A 450 46.11 18.94 -33.11
CA THR A 450 46.47 17.79 -32.25
C THR A 450 46.17 18.09 -30.78
N THR A 451 46.59 19.27 -30.28
CA THR A 451 46.31 19.68 -28.90
C THR A 451 44.80 19.80 -28.61
N LEU A 452 44.01 20.35 -29.54
CA LEU A 452 42.55 20.46 -29.35
C LEU A 452 41.89 19.08 -29.26
N LEU A 453 42.32 18.11 -30.07
CA LEU A 453 41.78 16.77 -30.05
C LEU A 453 42.14 16.01 -28.75
N GLU A 454 43.35 16.21 -28.24
CA GLU A 454 43.74 15.70 -26.91
C GLU A 454 42.89 16.28 -25.78
N GLN A 455 42.57 17.59 -25.85
CA GLN A 455 41.67 18.24 -24.89
C GLN A 455 40.24 17.69 -24.98
N ILE A 456 39.72 17.46 -26.18
CA ILE A 456 38.38 16.84 -26.38
C ILE A 456 38.37 15.43 -25.80
N ASN A 457 39.40 14.63 -26.04
CA ASN A 457 39.47 13.27 -25.49
C ASN A 457 39.53 13.28 -23.95
N THR A 458 40.28 14.21 -23.37
CA THR A 458 40.34 14.39 -21.91
C THR A 458 38.98 14.78 -21.33
N ALA A 459 38.31 15.78 -21.93
CA ALA A 459 36.98 16.22 -21.52
C ALA A 459 35.92 15.10 -21.66
N ALA A 460 35.99 14.30 -22.73
CA ALA A 460 35.10 13.16 -22.93
C ALA A 460 35.28 12.09 -21.83
N LYS A 461 36.52 11.80 -21.42
CA LYS A 461 36.78 10.87 -20.29
C LYS A 461 36.25 11.38 -18.95
N GLU A 462 36.37 12.69 -18.70
CA GLU A 462 35.79 13.33 -17.52
C GLU A 462 34.25 13.27 -17.55
N GLN A 463 33.64 13.57 -18.70
CA GLN A 463 32.19 13.44 -18.90
C GLN A 463 31.71 12.00 -18.66
N ALA A 464 32.39 10.99 -19.19
CA ALA A 464 32.07 9.59 -18.97
C ALA A 464 32.08 9.23 -17.47
N THR A 465 33.06 9.77 -16.72
CA THR A 465 33.12 9.61 -15.26
C THR A 465 31.93 10.29 -14.57
N GLY A 466 31.56 11.51 -14.99
CA GLY A 466 30.38 12.21 -14.48
C GLY A 466 29.07 11.48 -14.77
N ILE A 467 28.92 10.91 -15.97
CA ILE A 467 27.75 10.11 -16.36
C ILE A 467 27.65 8.85 -15.49
N ALA A 468 28.77 8.18 -15.21
CA ALA A 468 28.77 7.02 -14.31
C ALA A 468 28.26 7.37 -12.89
N GLN A 469 28.58 8.56 -12.38
CA GLN A 469 28.05 9.05 -11.10
C GLN A 469 26.55 9.35 -11.16
N ILE A 470 26.08 9.94 -12.26
CA ILE A 470 24.65 10.19 -12.49
C ILE A 470 23.89 8.86 -12.56
N ASN A 471 24.40 7.87 -13.29
CA ASN A 471 23.79 6.54 -13.35
C ASN A 471 23.69 5.87 -11.98
N ALA A 472 24.71 6.00 -11.12
CA ALA A 472 24.63 5.51 -9.75
C ALA A 472 23.53 6.22 -8.93
N ALA A 473 23.36 7.54 -9.12
CA ALA A 473 22.29 8.30 -8.48
C ALA A 473 20.90 7.93 -9.00
N VAL A 474 20.74 7.70 -10.31
CA VAL A 474 19.49 7.22 -10.92
C VAL A 474 19.13 5.83 -10.39
N SER A 475 20.09 4.93 -10.28
CA SER A 475 19.88 3.59 -9.68
C SER A 475 19.46 3.69 -8.21
N HIS A 476 20.03 4.61 -7.45
CA HIS A 476 19.61 4.87 -6.07
C HIS A 476 18.16 5.39 -5.98
N LEU A 477 17.78 6.33 -6.87
CA LEU A 477 16.43 6.85 -6.96
C LEU A 477 15.41 5.80 -7.38
N ASP A 478 15.79 4.88 -8.27
CA ASP A 478 14.95 3.72 -8.62
C ASP A 478 14.70 2.83 -7.39
N GLY A 479 15.74 2.52 -6.61
CA GLY A 479 15.59 1.79 -5.35
C GLY A 479 14.63 2.46 -4.36
N ILE A 480 14.72 3.80 -4.19
CA ILE A 480 13.78 4.57 -3.36
C ILE A 480 12.35 4.52 -3.94
N THR A 481 12.22 4.62 -5.26
CA THR A 481 10.91 4.59 -5.94
C THR A 481 10.21 3.24 -5.74
N GLN A 482 10.95 2.13 -5.84
CA GLN A 482 10.44 0.80 -5.52
C GLN A 482 10.07 0.66 -4.04
N GLN A 483 10.86 1.23 -3.13
CA GLN A 483 10.53 1.24 -1.70
C GLN A 483 9.26 2.05 -1.42
N ASN A 484 9.07 3.18 -2.09
CA ASN A 484 7.84 3.98 -2.02
C ASN A 484 6.64 3.17 -2.50
N ALA A 485 6.76 2.43 -3.62
CA ALA A 485 5.70 1.57 -4.12
C ALA A 485 5.30 0.49 -3.09
N ALA A 486 6.29 -0.15 -2.45
CA ALA A 486 6.03 -1.10 -1.37
C ALA A 486 5.36 -0.45 -0.15
N MET A 487 5.75 0.78 0.19
CA MET A 487 5.16 1.54 1.29
C MET A 487 3.69 1.92 1.00
N VAL A 488 3.40 2.32 -0.24
CA VAL A 488 2.03 2.62 -0.71
C VAL A 488 1.13 1.39 -0.56
N GLU A 489 1.60 0.20 -0.94
CA GLU A 489 0.85 -1.05 -0.74
C GLU A 489 0.61 -1.33 0.75
N GLN A 490 1.61 -1.12 1.60
CA GLN A 490 1.50 -1.35 3.05
C GLN A 490 0.53 -0.35 3.73
N LEU A 491 0.56 0.92 3.32
CA LEU A 491 -0.33 1.95 3.82
C LEU A 491 -1.78 1.72 3.39
N ALA A 492 -2.00 1.29 2.14
CA ALA A 492 -3.33 0.90 1.66
C ALA A 492 -3.93 -0.20 2.55
N ALA A 493 -3.15 -1.26 2.81
CA ALA A 493 -3.59 -2.37 3.65
C ALA A 493 -3.89 -1.95 5.09
N SER A 494 -3.03 -1.08 5.65
CA SER A 494 -3.20 -0.58 7.03
C SER A 494 -4.43 0.31 7.15
N SER A 495 -4.68 1.16 6.14
CA SER A 495 -5.87 2.01 6.08
C SER A 495 -7.16 1.19 5.97
N LEU A 496 -7.17 0.15 5.13
CA LEU A 496 -8.32 -0.77 5.03
C LEU A 496 -8.60 -1.50 6.36
N ALA A 497 -7.55 -2.04 6.99
CA ALA A 497 -7.69 -2.72 8.28
C ALA A 497 -8.18 -1.77 9.39
N LEU A 498 -7.70 -0.52 9.39
CA LEU A 498 -8.16 0.50 10.33
C LEU A 498 -9.64 0.85 10.10
N ASN A 499 -10.05 1.00 8.83
CA ASN A 499 -11.43 1.30 8.48
C ASN A 499 -12.39 0.18 8.93
N GLU A 500 -11.97 -1.08 8.76
CA GLU A 500 -12.72 -2.24 9.26
C GLU A 500 -12.85 -2.21 10.79
N GLN A 501 -11.75 -1.98 11.51
CA GLN A 501 -11.76 -1.88 12.98
C GLN A 501 -12.66 -0.75 13.48
N VAL A 502 -12.58 0.43 12.84
CA VAL A 502 -13.46 1.57 13.10
C VAL A 502 -14.92 1.18 12.90
N GLY A 503 -15.24 0.42 11.85
CA GLY A 503 -16.57 -0.14 11.59
C GLY A 503 -17.06 -1.09 12.70
N VAL A 504 -16.20 -2.00 13.17
CA VAL A 504 -16.50 -2.92 14.26
C VAL A 504 -16.78 -2.18 15.57
N VAL A 505 -15.93 -1.21 15.93
CA VAL A 505 -16.10 -0.40 17.14
C VAL A 505 -17.37 0.45 17.04
N HIS A 506 -17.60 1.09 15.90
CA HIS A 506 -18.82 1.84 15.62
C HIS A 506 -20.07 0.96 15.82
N SER A 507 -20.09 -0.24 15.25
CA SER A 507 -21.22 -1.17 15.39
C SER A 507 -21.46 -1.62 16.84
N THR A 508 -20.39 -1.81 17.62
CA THR A 508 -20.46 -2.24 19.03
C THR A 508 -21.05 -1.15 19.92
N ILE A 509 -20.70 0.11 19.66
CA ILE A 509 -21.20 1.24 20.45
C ILE A 509 -22.66 1.58 20.11
N ARG A 510 -23.19 1.09 18.99
CA ARG A 510 -24.63 1.23 18.65
C ARG A 510 -25.56 0.46 19.59
N VAL A 511 -25.03 -0.45 20.42
CA VAL A 511 -25.81 -1.11 21.48
C VAL A 511 -26.36 -0.08 22.48
N PHE A 512 -25.62 1.00 22.73
CA PHE A 512 -26.06 2.05 23.64
C PHE A 512 -26.91 3.10 22.93
N ARG A 513 -28.03 3.53 23.51
CA ARG A 513 -28.87 4.59 22.94
C ARG A 513 -28.55 5.91 23.63
N LEU A 514 -28.10 6.93 22.90
CA LEU A 514 -27.73 8.24 23.47
C LEU A 514 -28.81 9.29 23.29
N THR A 515 -29.56 9.20 22.19
CA THR A 515 -30.67 10.12 21.88
C THR A 515 -31.95 9.35 21.60
N THR A 516 -33.12 9.99 21.80
CA THR A 516 -34.41 9.39 21.43
C THR A 516 -34.57 9.18 19.92
N LYS A 517 -33.75 9.84 19.09
CA LYS A 517 -33.72 9.65 17.64
C LYS A 517 -32.93 8.41 17.22
N ASP A 518 -32.02 7.90 18.07
CA ASP A 518 -31.27 6.69 17.79
C ASP A 518 -32.24 5.50 17.70
N THR A 519 -32.26 4.82 16.56
CA THR A 519 -33.02 3.58 16.38
C THR A 519 -32.33 2.44 17.14
N THR A 520 -33.08 1.72 17.97
CA THR A 520 -32.51 0.57 18.68
C THR A 520 -32.24 -0.58 17.71
N LEU A 521 -31.15 -1.31 17.94
CA LEU A 521 -30.82 -2.50 17.17
C LEU A 521 -31.89 -3.61 17.32
N ALA A 522 -32.74 -3.55 18.33
CA ALA A 522 -33.87 -4.47 18.50
C ALA A 522 -35.07 -4.18 17.56
N GLU A 523 -35.22 -2.95 17.06
CA GLU A 523 -36.31 -2.56 16.14
C GLU A 523 -35.94 -2.77 14.67
N VAL A 524 -34.72 -3.23 14.38
CA VAL A 524 -34.31 -3.60 13.03
C VAL A 524 -35.10 -4.83 12.57
N ASP A 525 -35.59 -4.84 11.32
CA ASP A 525 -36.36 -5.96 10.80
C ASP A 525 -35.47 -7.20 10.60
N ALA A 526 -35.59 -8.15 11.53
CA ALA A 526 -34.90 -9.43 11.49
C ALA A 526 -35.21 -10.27 10.23
N VAL A 527 -36.40 -10.12 9.64
CA VAL A 527 -36.77 -10.84 8.41
C VAL A 527 -36.04 -10.23 7.22
N GLU A 528 -35.96 -8.90 7.18
CA GLU A 528 -35.25 -8.21 6.12
C GLU A 528 -33.74 -8.46 6.22
N LEU A 529 -33.15 -8.43 7.43
CA LEU A 529 -31.76 -8.85 7.63
C LEU A 529 -31.52 -10.28 7.15
N ARG A 530 -32.43 -11.21 7.43
CA ARG A 530 -32.30 -12.59 6.96
C ARG A 530 -32.41 -12.71 5.43
N LYS A 531 -33.25 -11.88 4.81
CA LYS A 531 -33.34 -11.82 3.34
C LYS A 531 -32.06 -11.23 2.79
N GLN A 532 -31.59 -10.10 3.31
CA GLN A 532 -30.33 -9.47 2.92
C GLN A 532 -29.17 -10.44 3.07
N SER A 533 -28.99 -11.12 4.21
CA SER A 533 -27.91 -12.10 4.35
C SER A 533 -28.09 -13.32 3.44
N ARG A 534 -29.32 -13.73 3.10
CA ARG A 534 -29.55 -14.83 2.15
C ARG A 534 -29.35 -14.38 0.72
N THR A 535 -29.75 -13.17 0.39
CA THR A 535 -29.51 -12.52 -0.89
C THR A 535 -28.02 -12.27 -1.03
N GLU A 536 -27.27 -11.82 -0.03
CA GLU A 536 -25.81 -11.76 -0.03
C GLU A 536 -25.17 -13.15 -0.15
N LEU A 537 -25.72 -14.20 0.46
CA LEU A 537 -25.22 -15.58 0.28
C LEU A 537 -25.54 -16.17 -1.10
N VAL A 538 -26.67 -15.80 -1.72
CA VAL A 538 -27.11 -16.29 -3.05
C VAL A 538 -26.56 -15.43 -4.18
N GLU A 539 -26.55 -14.10 -4.01
CA GLU A 539 -25.84 -13.14 -4.85
C GLU A 539 -24.34 -13.30 -4.71
N SER A 540 -23.74 -13.65 -3.57
CA SER A 540 -22.29 -14.00 -3.59
C SER A 540 -22.00 -15.30 -4.34
N GLU A 541 -22.99 -16.20 -4.46
CA GLU A 541 -22.87 -17.38 -5.35
C GLU A 541 -23.04 -17.03 -6.83
N ASP A 542 -23.93 -16.09 -7.21
CA ASP A 542 -24.26 -15.76 -8.62
C ASP A 542 -23.67 -14.43 -9.16
N VAL A 543 -23.41 -13.45 -8.30
CA VAL A 543 -22.94 -12.07 -8.55
C VAL A 543 -21.65 -11.82 -7.78
N ILE A 544 -20.54 -11.83 -8.49
CA ILE A 544 -19.25 -11.48 -7.91
C ILE A 544 -19.11 -9.97 -7.70
N ASP A 545 -18.76 -9.57 -6.47
CA ASP A 545 -18.23 -8.23 -6.17
C ASP A 545 -16.78 -8.17 -6.71
N LEU A 546 -16.64 -7.75 -7.97
CA LEU A 546 -15.35 -7.66 -8.66
C LEU A 546 -14.39 -6.66 -7.98
N PRO A 547 -14.84 -5.49 -7.47
CA PRO A 547 -14.01 -4.65 -6.60
C PRO A 547 -13.48 -5.37 -5.35
N LEU A 548 -14.31 -6.15 -4.65
CA LEU A 548 -13.88 -6.96 -3.51
C LEU A 548 -12.94 -8.09 -3.92
N ALA A 549 -13.13 -8.66 -5.11
CA ALA A 549 -12.21 -9.64 -5.67
C ALA A 549 -10.82 -9.03 -5.91
N ILE A 550 -10.74 -7.83 -6.50
CA ILE A 550 -9.47 -7.11 -6.70
C ILE A 550 -8.79 -6.86 -5.35
N SER A 551 -9.52 -6.31 -4.38
CA SER A 551 -8.95 -5.99 -3.06
C SER A 551 -8.49 -7.24 -2.31
N SER A 552 -9.24 -8.35 -2.40
CA SER A 552 -8.85 -9.65 -1.81
C SER A 552 -7.54 -10.19 -2.40
N HIS A 553 -7.34 -10.06 -3.72
CA HIS A 553 -6.09 -10.50 -4.36
C HIS A 553 -4.91 -9.56 -4.05
N GLN A 554 -5.16 -8.26 -3.90
CA GLN A 554 -4.16 -7.33 -3.39
C GLN A 554 -3.77 -7.67 -1.94
N GLN A 555 -4.75 -8.07 -1.11
CA GLN A 555 -4.53 -8.47 0.28
C GLN A 555 -3.71 -9.77 0.41
N LEU A 556 -3.74 -10.67 -0.58
CA LEU A 556 -2.86 -11.85 -0.62
C LEU A 556 -1.38 -11.45 -0.72
N ARG A 557 -1.03 -10.43 -1.54
CA ARG A 557 0.35 -9.92 -1.60
C ARG A 557 0.80 -9.33 -0.26
N VAL A 558 -0.09 -8.59 0.41
CA VAL A 558 0.18 -8.05 1.76
C VAL A 558 0.41 -9.20 2.75
N THR A 559 -0.40 -10.26 2.66
CA THR A 559 -0.29 -11.44 3.53
C THR A 559 1.05 -12.16 3.35
N LEU A 560 1.49 -12.35 2.09
CA LEU A 560 2.81 -12.91 1.79
C LEU A 560 3.94 -12.04 2.36
N ARG A 561 3.85 -10.71 2.18
CA ARG A 561 4.87 -9.77 2.70
C ARG A 561 4.94 -9.81 4.22
N ASN A 562 3.80 -9.86 4.89
CA ASN A 562 3.72 -10.03 6.33
C ASN A 562 4.30 -11.37 6.78
N ALA A 563 4.07 -12.46 6.05
CA ALA A 563 4.63 -13.76 6.36
C ALA A 563 6.16 -13.80 6.21
N ILE A 564 6.72 -13.14 5.18
CA ILE A 564 8.16 -12.95 5.02
C ILE A 564 8.74 -12.18 6.22
N ASN A 565 8.15 -11.02 6.55
CA ASN A 565 8.64 -10.15 7.63
C ASN A 565 8.55 -10.79 9.02
N ARG A 566 7.46 -11.51 9.30
CA ARG A 566 7.19 -12.14 10.60
C ARG A 566 7.61 -13.60 10.69
N LYS A 567 8.19 -14.16 9.62
CA LYS A 567 8.59 -15.58 9.51
C LYS A 567 7.46 -16.56 9.84
N LEU A 568 6.25 -16.23 9.37
CA LEU A 568 5.05 -17.05 9.58
C LEU A 568 4.97 -18.16 8.53
N THR A 569 4.34 -19.28 8.90
CA THR A 569 3.99 -20.36 7.96
C THR A 569 2.61 -20.09 7.40
N LEU A 570 2.45 -20.25 6.09
CA LEU A 570 1.19 -20.02 5.38
C LEU A 570 0.54 -21.34 4.99
N GLU A 571 -0.79 -21.36 4.92
CA GLU A 571 -1.55 -22.52 4.44
C GLU A 571 -1.25 -22.75 2.96
N THR A 572 -0.98 -24.01 2.57
CA THR A 572 -0.68 -24.36 1.17
C THR A 572 -1.88 -24.20 0.24
N GLU A 573 -3.09 -24.13 0.81
CA GLU A 573 -4.35 -23.94 0.08
C GLU A 573 -4.46 -22.54 -0.55
N LEU A 574 -3.67 -21.55 -0.11
CA LEU A 574 -3.61 -20.23 -0.77
C LEU A 574 -3.23 -20.31 -2.25
N GLY A 575 -2.46 -21.31 -2.66
CA GLY A 575 -2.07 -21.52 -4.06
C GLY A 575 -3.17 -22.10 -4.96
N ARG A 576 -4.33 -22.45 -4.41
CA ARG A 576 -5.44 -23.00 -5.19
C ARG A 576 -6.32 -21.89 -5.78
N ASP A 577 -6.62 -22.01 -7.07
CA ASP A 577 -7.45 -21.05 -7.82
C ASP A 577 -8.96 -21.24 -7.60
N ASP A 578 -9.39 -22.20 -6.77
CA ASP A 578 -10.81 -22.48 -6.49
C ASP A 578 -11.24 -22.11 -5.06
N CYS A 579 -10.31 -21.68 -4.22
CA CYS A 579 -10.59 -21.37 -2.80
C CYS A 579 -10.78 -19.87 -2.51
N CYS A 580 -10.38 -18.97 -3.40
CA CYS A 580 -10.60 -17.53 -3.22
C CYS A 580 -11.99 -17.10 -3.72
N PRO A 581 -12.54 -15.95 -3.28
CA PRO A 581 -13.87 -15.50 -3.69
C PRO A 581 -14.08 -15.43 -5.21
N LEU A 582 -13.06 -14.97 -5.95
CA LEU A 582 -13.08 -14.93 -7.42
C LEU A 582 -13.05 -16.33 -8.02
N GLY A 583 -12.20 -17.20 -7.51
CA GLY A 583 -12.06 -18.60 -7.90
C GLY A 583 -13.35 -19.40 -7.72
N MET A 584 -13.99 -19.27 -6.55
CA MET A 584 -15.26 -19.92 -6.25
C MET A 584 -16.35 -19.51 -7.23
N TRP A 585 -16.38 -18.23 -7.64
CA TRP A 585 -17.31 -17.76 -8.66
C TRP A 585 -16.95 -18.22 -10.08
N LEU A 586 -15.67 -18.14 -10.46
CA LEU A 586 -15.18 -18.60 -11.76
C LEU A 586 -15.46 -20.10 -11.98
N HIS A 587 -15.16 -20.94 -10.98
CA HIS A 587 -15.46 -22.38 -11.05
C HIS A 587 -16.93 -22.70 -10.73
N GLY A 588 -17.71 -21.72 -10.27
CA GLY A 588 -19.11 -21.82 -9.89
C GLY A 588 -20.07 -21.16 -10.88
N ALA A 589 -20.79 -20.12 -10.42
CA ALA A 589 -21.83 -19.49 -11.23
C ALA A 589 -21.31 -18.72 -12.45
N GLY A 590 -20.13 -18.10 -12.33
CA GLY A 590 -19.47 -17.42 -13.44
C GLY A 590 -19.22 -18.37 -14.60
N GLY A 591 -18.70 -19.57 -14.33
CA GLY A 591 -18.49 -20.60 -15.35
C GLY A 591 -19.79 -21.10 -16.00
N ARG A 592 -20.87 -21.22 -15.21
CA ARG A 592 -22.18 -21.64 -15.73
C ARG A 592 -22.83 -20.59 -16.64
N GLN A 593 -22.73 -19.31 -16.29
CA GLN A 593 -23.41 -18.23 -16.99
C GLN A 593 -22.57 -17.62 -18.12
N TRP A 594 -21.26 -17.51 -17.94
CA TRP A 594 -20.37 -16.73 -18.80
C TRP A 594 -19.22 -17.54 -19.40
N GLY A 595 -19.17 -18.86 -19.14
CA GLY A 595 -18.11 -19.78 -19.60
C GLY A 595 -17.81 -19.76 -21.10
N GLY A 596 -18.79 -19.36 -21.93
CA GLY A 596 -18.62 -19.23 -23.38
C GLY A 596 -18.11 -17.87 -23.86
N THR A 597 -17.93 -16.88 -22.98
CA THR A 597 -17.47 -15.54 -23.37
C THR A 597 -15.95 -15.46 -23.38
N PRO A 598 -15.32 -14.83 -24.41
CA PRO A 598 -13.87 -14.67 -24.48
C PRO A 598 -13.28 -14.01 -23.23
N ALA A 599 -13.96 -12.99 -22.70
CA ALA A 599 -13.57 -12.27 -21.48
C ALA A 599 -13.49 -13.21 -20.26
N PHE A 600 -14.47 -14.10 -20.09
CA PHE A 600 -14.48 -15.05 -18.98
C PHE A 600 -13.36 -16.09 -19.10
N THR A 601 -13.18 -16.69 -20.29
CA THR A 601 -12.11 -17.68 -20.51
C THR A 601 -10.72 -17.07 -20.30
N ASN A 602 -10.53 -15.81 -20.67
CA ASN A 602 -9.26 -15.12 -20.45
C ASN A 602 -9.06 -14.81 -18.96
N LEU A 603 -10.08 -14.33 -18.27
CA LEU A 603 -10.04 -14.10 -16.82
C LEU A 603 -9.73 -15.39 -16.04
N LEU A 604 -10.37 -16.51 -16.37
CA LEU A 604 -10.11 -17.80 -15.75
C LEU A 604 -8.65 -18.25 -15.94
N LYS A 605 -8.11 -18.05 -17.14
CA LYS A 605 -6.71 -18.38 -17.46
C LYS A 605 -5.73 -17.55 -16.63
N VAL A 606 -5.90 -16.23 -16.65
CA VAL A 606 -5.03 -15.29 -15.91
C VAL A 606 -5.13 -15.52 -14.40
N HIS A 607 -6.34 -15.80 -13.88
CA HIS A 607 -6.56 -16.13 -12.48
C HIS A 607 -5.80 -17.39 -12.05
N ARG A 608 -5.84 -18.44 -12.87
CA ARG A 608 -5.06 -19.67 -12.61
C ARG A 608 -3.56 -19.40 -12.63
N GLU A 609 -3.08 -18.65 -13.62
CA GLU A 609 -1.66 -18.28 -13.71
C GLU A 609 -1.20 -17.48 -12.47
N PHE A 610 -2.03 -16.57 -11.98
CA PHE A 610 -1.75 -15.84 -10.74
C PHE A 610 -1.62 -16.78 -9.53
N HIS A 611 -2.57 -17.70 -9.33
CA HIS A 611 -2.55 -18.64 -8.20
C HIS A 611 -1.41 -19.66 -8.28
N ASP A 612 -1.02 -20.08 -9.49
CA ASP A 612 0.17 -20.91 -9.70
C ASP A 612 1.45 -20.20 -9.26
N VAL A 613 1.60 -18.91 -9.60
CA VAL A 613 2.73 -18.10 -9.15
C VAL A 613 2.67 -17.91 -7.63
N LEU A 614 1.50 -17.57 -7.10
CA LEU A 614 1.26 -17.38 -5.67
C LEU A 614 1.63 -18.64 -4.86
N GLY A 615 1.20 -19.81 -5.32
CA GLY A 615 1.51 -21.10 -4.70
C GLY A 615 3.01 -21.37 -4.64
N ARG A 616 3.76 -21.05 -5.71
CA ARG A 616 5.24 -21.15 -5.70
C ARG A 616 5.88 -20.25 -4.63
N VAL A 617 5.38 -19.03 -4.47
CA VAL A 617 5.87 -18.10 -3.44
C VAL A 617 5.55 -18.62 -2.03
N VAL A 618 4.34 -19.14 -1.80
CA VAL A 618 3.96 -19.77 -0.51
C VAL A 618 4.90 -20.93 -0.18
N VAL A 619 5.23 -21.78 -1.15
CA VAL A 619 6.19 -22.89 -0.97
C VAL A 619 7.58 -22.36 -0.61
N GLN A 620 8.05 -21.27 -1.24
CA GLN A 620 9.33 -20.65 -0.91
C GLN A 620 9.34 -20.10 0.53
N ILE A 621 8.27 -19.41 0.96
CA ILE A 621 8.13 -18.87 2.32
C ILE A 621 8.11 -20.00 3.35
N ASN A 622 7.34 -21.06 3.12
CA ASN A 622 7.26 -22.21 4.02
C ASN A 622 8.58 -23.00 4.09
N ALA A 623 9.34 -23.02 2.98
CA ALA A 623 10.71 -23.55 2.93
C ALA A 623 11.77 -22.60 3.52
N LYS A 624 11.37 -21.46 4.11
CA LYS A 624 12.24 -20.43 4.69
C LYS A 624 13.21 -19.77 3.69
N ARG A 625 12.89 -19.83 2.39
CA ARG A 625 13.65 -19.18 1.30
C ARG A 625 13.12 -17.76 1.05
N TYR A 626 13.25 -16.89 2.06
CA TYR A 626 12.64 -15.56 2.06
C TYR A 626 13.17 -14.63 0.97
N GLY A 627 14.46 -14.69 0.64
CA GLY A 627 15.04 -13.84 -0.42
C GLY A 627 14.51 -14.18 -1.82
N GLU A 628 14.28 -15.46 -2.11
CA GLU A 628 13.64 -15.90 -3.36
C GLU A 628 12.17 -15.46 -3.42
N ALA A 629 11.46 -15.58 -2.29
CA ALA A 629 10.07 -15.14 -2.19
C ALA A 629 9.94 -13.61 -2.38
N GLU A 630 10.85 -12.82 -1.81
CA GLU A 630 10.85 -11.37 -1.95
C GLU A 630 11.16 -10.94 -3.39
N THR A 631 12.10 -11.63 -4.06
CA THR A 631 12.40 -11.42 -5.48
C THR A 631 11.21 -11.75 -6.37
N ALA A 632 10.51 -12.85 -6.08
CA ALA A 632 9.31 -13.27 -6.81
C ALA A 632 8.11 -12.31 -6.64
N MET A 633 8.15 -11.45 -5.61
CA MET A 633 7.13 -10.46 -5.28
C MET A 633 7.49 -9.02 -5.70
N ALA A 634 8.71 -8.79 -6.20
CA ALA A 634 9.18 -7.48 -6.60
C ALA A 634 8.32 -6.85 -7.72
N VAL A 635 8.39 -5.52 -7.85
CA VAL A 635 7.74 -4.81 -8.96
C VAL A 635 8.32 -5.32 -10.28
N GLY A 636 7.46 -5.66 -11.24
CA GLY A 636 7.86 -6.29 -12.51
C GLY A 636 8.11 -7.81 -12.45
N ALA A 637 8.10 -8.43 -11.28
CA ALA A 637 8.19 -9.90 -11.16
C ALA A 637 6.86 -10.58 -11.51
N ALA A 638 6.91 -11.89 -11.76
CA ALA A 638 5.77 -12.68 -12.24
C ALA A 638 4.49 -12.49 -11.42
N LEU A 639 4.57 -12.36 -10.07
CA LEU A 639 3.39 -12.15 -9.23
C LEU A 639 2.79 -10.75 -9.39
N HIS A 640 3.63 -9.73 -9.59
CA HIS A 640 3.17 -8.36 -9.84
C HIS A 640 2.50 -8.25 -11.22
N THR A 641 3.15 -8.77 -12.26
CA THR A 641 2.64 -8.73 -13.64
C THR A 641 1.34 -9.51 -13.78
N THR A 642 1.27 -10.74 -13.26
CA THR A 642 0.03 -11.53 -13.29
C THR A 642 -1.08 -10.91 -12.44
N GLY A 643 -0.75 -10.21 -11.35
CA GLY A 643 -1.72 -9.47 -10.53
C GLY A 643 -2.30 -8.23 -11.23
N GLN A 644 -1.48 -7.48 -11.97
CA GLN A 644 -1.95 -6.36 -12.79
C GLN A 644 -2.83 -6.85 -13.95
N GLU A 645 -2.41 -7.91 -14.63
CA GLU A 645 -3.20 -8.53 -15.71
C GLU A 645 -4.52 -9.07 -15.18
N LEU A 646 -4.52 -9.72 -14.01
CA LEU A 646 -5.74 -10.18 -13.34
C LEU A 646 -6.70 -9.01 -13.07
N THR A 647 -6.18 -7.91 -12.54
CA THR A 647 -6.97 -6.70 -12.26
C THR A 647 -7.57 -6.12 -13.54
N SER A 648 -6.79 -6.09 -14.63
CA SER A 648 -7.26 -5.66 -15.96
C SER A 648 -8.39 -6.54 -16.49
N GLN A 649 -8.20 -7.87 -16.46
CA GLN A 649 -9.23 -8.81 -16.92
C GLN A 649 -10.49 -8.79 -16.05
N VAL A 650 -10.36 -8.53 -14.74
CA VAL A 650 -11.49 -8.30 -13.85
C VAL A 650 -12.30 -7.06 -14.27
N HIS A 651 -11.65 -5.96 -14.67
CA HIS A 651 -12.34 -4.78 -15.20
C HIS A 651 -13.05 -5.06 -16.54
N VAL A 652 -12.41 -5.82 -17.43
CA VAL A 652 -13.03 -6.25 -18.70
C VAL A 652 -14.29 -7.09 -18.41
N MET A 653 -14.20 -8.03 -17.47
CA MET A 653 -15.34 -8.83 -17.05
C MET A 653 -16.43 -7.98 -16.40
N HIS A 654 -16.06 -6.99 -15.58
CA HIS A 654 -17.00 -6.05 -14.99
C HIS A 654 -17.81 -5.31 -16.06
N ALA A 655 -17.14 -4.83 -17.11
CA ALA A 655 -17.79 -4.18 -18.25
C ALA A 655 -18.74 -5.12 -19.01
N VAL A 656 -18.42 -6.41 -19.15
CA VAL A 656 -19.31 -7.40 -19.78
C VAL A 656 -20.55 -7.67 -18.91
N LEU A 657 -20.38 -7.80 -17.60
CA LEU A 657 -21.48 -8.01 -16.66
C LEU A 657 -22.45 -6.82 -16.60
N HIS A 658 -21.95 -5.59 -16.76
CA HIS A 658 -22.72 -4.35 -16.59
C HIS A 658 -23.15 -3.70 -17.92
N GLY A 659 -22.42 -3.95 -19.00
CA GLY A 659 -22.70 -3.44 -20.35
C GLY A 659 -23.91 -4.09 -21.02
N GLY A 660 -24.42 -5.21 -20.48
CA GLY A 660 -25.67 -5.83 -20.93
C GLY A 660 -26.96 -5.22 -20.35
N ARG A 661 -26.87 -4.30 -19.37
CA ARG A 661 -28.03 -3.73 -18.65
C ARG A 661 -28.38 -2.29 -19.02
N SER A 662 -27.70 -1.65 -19.97
CA SER A 662 -27.93 -0.23 -20.30
C SER A 662 -29.04 0.04 -21.34
N SER A 663 -30.02 -0.85 -21.54
CA SER A 663 -31.13 -0.61 -22.49
C SER A 663 -32.55 -0.66 -21.91
N LEU A 664 -32.74 -0.69 -20.59
CA LEU A 664 -34.09 -0.81 -19.98
C LEU A 664 -34.39 0.16 -18.82
N ALA A 665 -33.61 1.23 -18.64
CA ALA A 665 -33.94 2.30 -17.70
C ALA A 665 -33.73 3.68 -18.34
N ALA A 666 -34.50 3.94 -19.41
CA ALA A 666 -34.74 5.27 -19.93
C ALA A 666 -36.24 5.44 -20.18
N THR A 667 -36.99 5.54 -19.07
CA THR A 667 -38.27 6.25 -18.92
C THR A 667 -38.53 6.47 -17.44
#